data_AF-A0A9D3M4C8-F1
#
_entry.id   AF-A0A9D3M4C8-F1
#
_cell.length_a   1.000
_cell.length_b   1.000
_cell.length_c   1.000
_cell.angle_alpha   90.00
_cell.angle_beta   90.00
_cell.angle_gamma   90.00
#
_symmetry.space_group_name_H-M   'P 1'
#
loop_
_entity.id
_entity.type
_entity.pdbx_description
1 polymer ?
#
loop_
_entity_poly.entity_id
_entity_poly.type
_entity_poly.pdbx_seq_one_letter_code
_entity_poly.pdbx_strand_id
1 'polypeptide(L)'
;MRAAALLLHLALLQLARAGFPEDSEPISISHGNYTKQYPAFVGHKPGRNNTQRHRLDIQLIMIMNRTLYIAARDHIYAVDMDTANTEEIFFSKKLTWKSRQADVDTCRMKGKHKDECHNFIKVLLQQNNDTLFVCGTNAFNPSCRTYKMDTLDALSEEISGMARCPYDAKHANVALFADGKLYSATVTDFLAIDAVIYRSLGDSPTLRTVKHDSKWLKEPYFVQAVDYGDFIYFFFREIAMEYNTMGKVVFPRVARVCKNDRGGSQRVLEKQWTSFLKTRLNCSIPGDSHFYFNILQAVTDVIHVSGRDVVMATFSTPYNSIPGSAVCAYDMAEIALAFTGRFKEQKSPDSTWTPVPEEKVPKPRPGCCAGTASVERYKLSNEFPDDTLNFIKMHPLMDEAVPSITNRGSSRPWWFLKTIPQNPAALIPAISPRYRLTRIAVDTAAGPHRNHTVVFLGSEKGIILKFLARMSGGFLNDSLFLEELSVFNPEKCSIDGVEDKRIVSMQIDSPGRALFVAFSSCVVRVPLSRCERHGRCKSTSPRPTATSCLTPNPRRTHTRALRVKGRRGNGGKNELQAPSCTTSAFPFLQCRLLTVLHRVAGPLLRLGGGGRVPGGRPGHKMGVRAGRGARQHRWTGRLPKFLRGAKWPRHLPLTHQRPPPERGPLGHGRMVEQKDPPLQSDKRDPYVAVPPTPSRTPTG
;
A
#
# COMPACT_ATOMS: atom_id res chain seq x y z
N MET A 1 31.40 -14.63 -42.24
CA MET A 1 30.43 -13.53 -42.05
C MET A 1 29.18 -13.93 -41.24
N ARG A 2 28.54 -15.08 -41.46
CA ARG A 2 27.34 -15.50 -40.68
C ARG A 2 27.56 -15.72 -39.17
N ALA A 3 28.72 -16.23 -38.76
CA ALA A 3 29.04 -16.43 -37.33
C ALA A 3 29.30 -15.11 -36.58
N ALA A 4 29.90 -14.12 -37.26
CA ALA A 4 30.14 -12.78 -36.69
C ALA A 4 28.82 -12.01 -36.53
N ALA A 5 27.88 -12.16 -37.47
CA ALA A 5 26.54 -11.58 -37.36
C ALA A 5 25.74 -12.24 -36.22
N LEU A 6 25.87 -13.54 -36.00
CA LEU A 6 25.22 -14.25 -34.88
C LEU A 6 25.78 -13.82 -33.52
N LEU A 7 27.11 -13.64 -33.42
CA LEU A 7 27.78 -13.13 -32.22
C LEU A 7 27.43 -11.66 -31.96
N LEU A 8 27.29 -10.85 -33.00
CA LEU A 8 26.84 -9.46 -32.87
C LEU A 8 25.37 -9.38 -32.44
N HIS A 9 24.50 -10.27 -32.96
CA HIS A 9 23.12 -10.39 -32.50
C HIS A 9 23.03 -10.90 -31.06
N LEU A 10 23.84 -11.90 -30.68
CA LEU A 10 23.92 -12.37 -29.29
C LEU A 10 24.46 -11.29 -28.36
N ALA A 11 25.45 -10.50 -28.79
CA ALA A 11 25.99 -9.36 -28.04
C ALA A 11 24.99 -8.20 -27.94
N LEU A 12 24.23 -7.90 -28.99
CA LEU A 12 23.14 -6.93 -28.99
C LEU A 12 21.96 -7.39 -28.11
N LEU A 13 21.64 -8.69 -28.09
CA LEU A 13 20.67 -9.29 -27.18
C LEU A 13 21.16 -9.28 -25.72
N GLN A 14 22.46 -9.37 -25.48
CA GLN A 14 23.06 -9.21 -24.15
C GLN A 14 23.05 -7.74 -23.69
N LEU A 15 23.27 -6.79 -24.60
CA LEU A 15 23.16 -5.34 -24.34
C LEU A 15 21.71 -4.87 -24.13
N ALA A 16 20.74 -5.51 -24.78
CA ALA A 16 19.31 -5.26 -24.56
C ALA A 16 18.81 -5.74 -23.18
N ARG A 17 19.65 -6.41 -22.38
CA ARG A 17 19.29 -6.94 -21.06
C ARG A 17 19.51 -5.97 -19.89
N ALA A 18 19.93 -4.74 -20.17
CA ALA A 18 20.02 -3.63 -19.23
C ALA A 18 18.84 -2.64 -19.35
N GLY A 19 17.69 -3.11 -19.83
CA GLY A 19 16.45 -2.33 -19.88
C GLY A 19 15.75 -2.30 -18.52
N PHE A 20 15.09 -1.18 -18.23
CA PHE A 20 14.11 -1.12 -17.14
C PHE A 20 13.05 -2.23 -17.35
N PRO A 21 12.64 -2.98 -16.31
CA PRO A 21 11.76 -4.14 -16.50
C PRO A 21 10.47 -3.78 -17.24
N GLU A 22 10.07 -4.56 -18.23
CA GLU A 22 8.76 -4.36 -18.89
C GLU A 22 7.60 -4.86 -18.03
N ASP A 23 6.46 -4.19 -18.14
CA ASP A 23 5.21 -4.57 -17.47
C ASP A 23 4.75 -5.95 -17.96
N SER A 24 4.50 -6.88 -17.03
CA SER A 24 3.90 -8.18 -17.37
C SER A 24 2.43 -8.03 -17.75
N GLU A 25 1.95 -8.79 -18.74
CA GLU A 25 0.53 -8.86 -19.07
C GLU A 25 -0.25 -9.79 -18.12
N PRO A 26 -1.51 -9.45 -17.79
CA PRO A 26 -2.36 -10.32 -16.97
C PRO A 26 -2.82 -11.55 -17.77
N ILE A 27 -2.93 -12.70 -17.10
CA ILE A 27 -3.52 -13.90 -17.70
C ILE A 27 -5.01 -13.69 -18.04
N SER A 28 -5.72 -12.89 -17.26
CA SER A 28 -7.14 -12.59 -17.49
C SER A 28 -7.48 -11.12 -17.19
N ILE A 29 -8.44 -10.57 -17.92
CA ILE A 29 -8.96 -9.20 -17.71
C ILE A 29 -10.47 -9.26 -17.49
N SER A 30 -10.93 -8.63 -16.42
CA SER A 30 -12.35 -8.44 -16.10
C SER A 30 -12.72 -6.96 -16.27
N HIS A 31 -13.43 -6.66 -17.35
CA HIS A 31 -13.98 -5.33 -17.62
C HIS A 31 -15.23 -5.04 -16.77
N GLY A 32 -15.58 -3.75 -16.67
CA GLY A 32 -16.75 -3.25 -15.93
C GLY A 32 -18.07 -3.95 -16.27
N ASN A 33 -18.24 -4.37 -17.54
CA ASN A 33 -19.44 -5.06 -18.01
C ASN A 33 -19.71 -6.38 -17.26
N TYR A 34 -18.64 -7.07 -16.81
CA TYR A 34 -18.76 -8.30 -16.04
C TYR A 34 -18.88 -8.01 -14.54
N THR A 35 -18.13 -7.03 -14.03
CA THR A 35 -18.06 -6.75 -12.59
C THR A 35 -19.23 -5.92 -12.07
N LYS A 36 -20.00 -5.26 -12.94
CA LYS A 36 -21.20 -4.51 -12.56
C LYS A 36 -22.27 -5.35 -11.85
N GLN A 37 -22.29 -6.66 -12.10
CA GLN A 37 -23.22 -7.59 -11.47
C GLN A 37 -22.90 -7.86 -9.99
N TYR A 38 -21.73 -7.45 -9.51
CA TYR A 38 -21.35 -7.72 -8.14
C TYR A 38 -22.24 -6.98 -7.14
N PRO A 39 -22.53 -7.61 -5.98
CA PRO A 39 -23.23 -6.95 -4.89
C PRO A 39 -22.53 -5.68 -4.45
N ALA A 40 -23.30 -4.62 -4.22
CA ALA A 40 -22.78 -3.37 -3.71
C ALA A 40 -23.65 -2.83 -2.58
N PHE A 41 -23.00 -2.26 -1.58
CA PHE A 41 -23.58 -1.50 -0.49
C PHE A 41 -23.62 -0.02 -0.85
N VAL A 42 -24.79 0.60 -0.73
CA VAL A 42 -25.02 2.04 -0.99
C VAL A 42 -25.74 2.75 0.17
N GLY A 43 -25.84 2.13 1.34
CA GLY A 43 -26.40 2.77 2.55
C GLY A 43 -27.91 2.60 2.73
N HIS A 44 -28.57 1.72 1.98
CA HIS A 44 -30.00 1.47 2.12
C HIS A 44 -30.32 0.44 3.22
N LYS A 45 -31.54 0.55 3.76
CA LYS A 45 -32.13 -0.43 4.69
C LYS A 45 -33.02 -1.39 3.89
N PRO A 46 -33.14 -2.68 4.27
CA PRO A 46 -34.08 -3.58 3.60
C PRO A 46 -35.51 -3.01 3.62
N GLY A 47 -36.22 -3.06 2.49
CA GLY A 47 -37.62 -2.66 2.38
C GLY A 47 -37.91 -1.16 2.23
N ARG A 48 -36.90 -0.28 2.16
CA ARG A 48 -37.08 1.13 1.77
C ARG A 48 -36.45 1.40 0.41
N ASN A 49 -37.28 1.52 -0.61
CA ASN A 49 -36.88 2.05 -1.92
C ASN A 49 -36.77 3.58 -1.85
N ASN A 50 -35.78 4.09 -1.11
CA ASN A 50 -35.51 5.51 -1.13
C ASN A 50 -34.70 5.83 -2.40
N THR A 51 -35.25 6.69 -3.27
CA THR A 51 -34.60 7.09 -4.52
C THR A 51 -33.54 8.18 -4.32
N GLN A 52 -33.60 8.92 -3.21
CA GLN A 52 -32.57 9.88 -2.85
C GLN A 52 -31.35 9.21 -2.22
N ARG A 53 -30.25 9.19 -2.99
CA ARG A 53 -28.92 8.76 -2.52
C ARG A 53 -28.11 9.98 -2.12
N HIS A 54 -27.69 10.03 -0.87
CA HIS A 54 -26.69 10.99 -0.43
C HIS A 54 -25.30 10.35 -0.45
N ARG A 55 -24.27 11.16 -0.65
CA ARG A 55 -22.88 10.72 -0.52
C ARG A 55 -22.62 10.21 0.89
N LEU A 56 -22.12 8.98 0.98
CA LEU A 56 -21.78 8.33 2.26
C LEU A 56 -20.46 8.87 2.83
N ASP A 57 -19.52 9.24 1.96
CA ASP A 57 -18.17 9.68 2.32
C ASP A 57 -17.44 8.66 3.22
N ILE A 58 -17.42 7.41 2.75
CA ILE A 58 -16.78 6.28 3.43
C ILE A 58 -15.29 6.57 3.65
N GLN A 59 -14.83 6.35 4.88
CA GLN A 59 -13.46 6.61 5.32
C GLN A 59 -12.64 5.32 5.43
N LEU A 60 -13.24 4.24 5.94
CA LEU A 60 -12.61 2.92 6.05
C LEU A 60 -13.66 1.82 6.21
N ILE A 61 -13.24 0.59 5.94
CA ILE A 61 -14.00 -0.62 6.26
C ILE A 61 -13.13 -1.56 7.10
N MET A 62 -13.75 -2.27 8.03
CA MET A 62 -13.10 -3.26 8.88
C MET A 62 -14.03 -4.44 9.10
N ILE A 63 -13.46 -5.66 9.08
CA ILE A 63 -14.19 -6.87 9.42
C ILE A 63 -13.82 -7.23 10.87
N MET A 64 -14.83 -7.38 11.71
CA MET A 64 -14.66 -7.90 13.07
C MET A 64 -15.69 -9.02 13.25
N ASN A 65 -15.23 -10.21 13.66
CA ASN A 65 -16.04 -11.44 13.70
C ASN A 65 -16.64 -11.79 12.32
N ARG A 66 -17.97 -11.73 12.18
CA ARG A 66 -18.73 -11.96 10.93
C ARG A 66 -19.47 -10.71 10.47
N THR A 67 -19.07 -9.54 10.95
CA THR A 67 -19.71 -8.27 10.64
C THR A 67 -18.73 -7.34 9.95
N LEU A 68 -19.15 -6.79 8.81
CA LEU A 68 -18.44 -5.75 8.10
C LEU A 68 -18.90 -4.39 8.63
N TYR A 69 -17.99 -3.64 9.23
CA TYR A 69 -18.22 -2.27 9.66
C TYR A 69 -17.73 -1.28 8.60
N ILE A 70 -18.58 -0.32 8.27
CA ILE A 70 -18.33 0.71 7.26
C ILE A 70 -18.40 2.06 7.98
N ALA A 71 -17.23 2.65 8.24
CA ALA A 71 -17.11 3.97 8.86
C ALA A 71 -17.16 5.06 7.79
N ALA A 72 -18.06 6.02 7.99
CA ALA A 72 -18.44 7.01 7.00
C ALA A 72 -18.68 8.38 7.65
N ARG A 73 -19.23 9.34 6.90
CA ARG A 73 -19.68 10.61 7.47
C ARG A 73 -20.91 10.40 8.35
N ASP A 74 -20.84 10.90 9.57
CA ASP A 74 -21.85 10.88 10.63
C ASP A 74 -22.31 9.49 11.09
N HIS A 75 -21.81 8.42 10.49
CA HIS A 75 -22.38 7.08 10.61
C HIS A 75 -21.34 5.96 10.62
N ILE A 76 -21.67 4.88 11.32
CA ILE A 76 -21.08 3.55 11.11
C ILE A 76 -22.20 2.59 10.71
N TYR A 77 -22.04 1.91 9.58
CA TYR A 77 -22.97 0.87 9.15
C TYR A 77 -22.39 -0.50 9.46
N ALA A 78 -23.17 -1.37 10.07
CA ALA A 78 -22.83 -2.76 10.29
C ALA A 78 -23.60 -3.62 9.27
N VAL A 79 -22.88 -4.48 8.56
CA VAL A 79 -23.43 -5.41 7.57
C VAL A 79 -23.13 -6.82 8.03
N ASP A 80 -24.17 -7.64 8.12
CA ASP A 80 -24.00 -9.08 8.35
C ASP A 80 -23.52 -9.75 7.07
N MET A 81 -22.32 -10.32 7.12
CA MET A 81 -21.64 -10.88 5.96
C MET A 81 -22.30 -12.14 5.41
N ASP A 82 -23.06 -12.86 6.23
CA ASP A 82 -23.74 -14.09 5.80
C ASP A 82 -24.99 -13.76 4.96
N THR A 83 -25.58 -12.58 5.18
CA THR A 83 -26.72 -12.06 4.41
C THR A 83 -26.31 -11.21 3.19
N ALA A 84 -25.02 -10.89 3.03
CA ALA A 84 -24.50 -9.99 1.99
C ALA A 84 -24.41 -10.61 0.57
N ASN A 85 -25.24 -11.61 0.25
CA ASN A 85 -25.22 -12.32 -1.03
C ASN A 85 -26.27 -11.82 -2.04
N THR A 86 -27.15 -10.90 -1.64
CA THR A 86 -28.14 -10.26 -2.51
C THR A 86 -27.50 -9.24 -3.47
N GLU A 87 -28.16 -8.88 -4.58
CA GLU A 87 -27.62 -7.93 -5.57
C GLU A 87 -27.29 -6.54 -4.99
N GLU A 88 -28.02 -6.15 -3.95
CA GLU A 88 -27.74 -5.01 -3.11
C GLU A 88 -27.44 -5.48 -1.69
N ILE A 89 -26.39 -4.90 -1.09
CA ILE A 89 -26.00 -5.19 0.28
C ILE A 89 -26.69 -4.18 1.19
N PHE A 90 -27.41 -4.66 2.19
CA PHE A 90 -28.11 -3.83 3.16
C PHE A 90 -27.40 -3.83 4.51
N PHE A 91 -27.51 -2.75 5.27
CA PHE A 91 -27.03 -2.73 6.65
C PHE A 91 -28.02 -3.42 7.61
N SER A 92 -27.49 -4.14 8.59
CA SER A 92 -28.25 -4.72 9.69
C SER A 92 -28.46 -3.70 10.82
N LYS A 93 -27.40 -2.97 11.19
CA LYS A 93 -27.42 -1.94 12.24
C LYS A 93 -26.73 -0.66 11.75
N LYS A 94 -27.12 0.48 12.31
CA LYS A 94 -26.57 1.80 11.98
C LYS A 94 -26.37 2.64 13.24
N LEU A 95 -25.12 3.02 13.48
CA LEU A 95 -24.74 4.02 14.48
C LEU A 95 -24.85 5.40 13.83
N THR A 96 -25.42 6.37 14.54
CA THR A 96 -25.47 7.77 14.11
C THR A 96 -24.80 8.65 15.15
N TRP A 97 -23.75 9.35 14.74
CA TRP A 97 -23.01 10.30 15.56
C TRP A 97 -22.68 11.54 14.72
N LYS A 98 -23.61 12.49 14.74
CA LYS A 98 -23.45 13.80 14.10
C LYS A 98 -22.75 14.79 15.03
N SER A 99 -22.06 15.76 14.44
CA SER A 99 -21.56 16.92 15.16
C SER A 99 -22.69 17.76 15.73
N ARG A 100 -22.44 18.40 16.89
CA ARG A 100 -23.37 19.36 17.48
C ARG A 100 -23.38 20.62 16.63
N GLN A 101 -24.51 21.33 16.56
CA GLN A 101 -24.62 22.52 15.72
C GLN A 101 -23.58 23.60 16.10
N ALA A 102 -23.28 23.76 17.39
CA ALA A 102 -22.24 24.67 17.87
C ALA A 102 -20.83 24.35 17.34
N ASP A 103 -20.47 23.05 17.23
CA ASP A 103 -19.18 22.63 16.65
C ASP A 103 -19.15 22.93 15.14
N VAL A 104 -20.27 22.69 14.43
CA VAL A 104 -20.41 23.00 13.01
C VAL A 104 -20.28 24.49 12.75
N ASP A 105 -20.94 25.32 13.55
CA ASP A 105 -20.89 26.78 13.41
C ASP A 105 -19.47 27.29 13.69
N THR A 106 -18.80 26.75 14.72
CA THR A 106 -17.40 27.05 15.03
C THR A 106 -16.46 26.66 13.88
N CYS A 107 -16.66 25.50 13.27
CA CYS A 107 -15.90 25.06 12.11
C CYS A 107 -16.05 26.03 10.92
N ARG A 108 -17.28 26.49 10.65
CA ARG A 108 -17.57 27.43 9.57
C ARG A 108 -17.03 28.82 9.87
N MET A 109 -17.11 29.29 11.12
CA MET A 109 -16.49 30.55 11.55
C MET A 109 -14.97 30.54 11.35
N LYS A 110 -14.32 29.38 11.45
CA LYS A 110 -12.89 29.20 11.15
C LYS A 110 -12.58 29.10 9.64
N GLY A 111 -13.56 29.35 8.77
CA GLY A 111 -13.39 29.43 7.32
C GLY A 111 -13.39 28.08 6.58
N LYS A 112 -13.80 26.98 7.21
CA LYS A 112 -13.90 25.67 6.55
C LYS A 112 -15.17 25.53 5.72
N HIS A 113 -15.11 24.70 4.67
CA HIS A 113 -16.26 24.47 3.79
C HIS A 113 -17.36 23.69 4.51
N LYS A 114 -18.62 23.92 4.10
CA LYS A 114 -19.80 23.24 4.65
C LYS A 114 -19.65 21.72 4.63
N ASP A 115 -19.15 21.17 3.52
CA ASP A 115 -18.99 19.72 3.33
C ASP A 115 -17.87 19.13 4.19
N GLU A 116 -16.95 19.95 4.70
CA GLU A 116 -15.86 19.51 5.58
C GLU A 116 -16.25 19.58 7.08
N CYS A 117 -17.24 20.41 7.43
CA CYS A 117 -17.72 20.60 8.79
C CYS A 117 -18.74 19.53 9.22
N HIS A 118 -18.35 18.27 9.10
CA HIS A 118 -19.14 17.10 9.53
C HIS A 118 -18.30 16.18 10.43
N ASN A 119 -18.94 15.17 11.04
CA ASN A 119 -18.24 14.17 11.80
C ASN A 119 -17.84 12.99 10.91
N PHE A 120 -16.59 12.95 10.43
CA PHE A 120 -16.09 11.82 9.66
C PHE A 120 -15.43 10.82 10.60
N ILE A 121 -15.91 9.57 10.61
CA ILE A 121 -15.35 8.53 11.47
C ILE A 121 -14.02 8.05 10.88
N LYS A 122 -12.92 8.28 11.60
CA LYS A 122 -11.54 8.02 11.15
C LYS A 122 -10.81 6.95 11.95
N VAL A 123 -11.32 6.62 13.13
CA VAL A 123 -10.82 5.55 13.98
C VAL A 123 -11.98 4.64 14.35
N LEU A 124 -11.82 3.35 14.10
CA LEU A 124 -12.75 2.30 14.50
C LEU A 124 -11.91 1.09 14.87
N LEU A 125 -11.85 0.78 16.15
CA LEU A 125 -11.05 -0.30 16.70
C LEU A 125 -11.88 -1.13 17.67
N GLN A 126 -11.62 -2.43 17.71
CA GLN A 126 -12.13 -3.30 18.76
C GLN A 126 -11.23 -3.10 19.99
N GLN A 127 -11.81 -2.61 21.09
CA GLN A 127 -11.07 -2.39 22.33
C GLN A 127 -11.04 -3.68 23.17
N ASN A 128 -12.22 -4.26 23.39
CA ASN A 128 -12.42 -5.55 24.05
C ASN A 128 -13.38 -6.40 23.19
N ASN A 129 -13.72 -7.61 23.65
CA ASN A 129 -14.65 -8.50 22.94
C ASN A 129 -16.03 -7.86 22.69
N ASP A 130 -16.49 -6.97 23.59
CA ASP A 130 -17.83 -6.39 23.55
C ASP A 130 -17.86 -4.88 23.23
N THR A 131 -16.70 -4.24 23.09
CA THR A 131 -16.61 -2.78 22.98
C THR A 131 -15.83 -2.31 21.75
N LEU A 132 -16.38 -1.28 21.10
CA LEU A 132 -15.80 -0.57 19.98
C LEU A 132 -15.31 0.81 20.43
N PHE A 133 -14.06 1.13 20.15
CA PHE A 133 -13.53 2.46 20.35
C PHE A 133 -13.57 3.22 19.02
N VAL A 134 -14.28 4.35 19.01
CA VAL A 134 -14.58 5.11 17.79
C VAL A 134 -14.16 6.55 17.98
N CYS A 135 -13.45 7.11 17.00
CA CYS A 135 -13.18 8.54 16.94
C CYS A 135 -13.57 9.13 15.59
N GLY A 136 -14.05 10.38 15.63
CA GLY A 136 -14.38 11.13 14.44
C GLY A 136 -13.82 12.55 14.49
N THR A 137 -13.73 13.18 13.31
CA THR A 137 -13.23 14.55 13.14
C THR A 137 -14.10 15.59 13.85
N ASN A 138 -15.39 15.27 14.04
CA ASN A 138 -16.40 16.08 14.70
C ASN A 138 -16.30 17.58 14.32
N ALA A 139 -16.41 17.88 13.02
CA ALA A 139 -16.32 19.23 12.47
C ALA A 139 -15.06 19.99 12.92
N PHE A 140 -13.87 19.42 12.69
CA PHE A 140 -12.58 19.97 13.13
C PHE A 140 -12.49 20.18 14.66
N ASN A 141 -13.15 19.32 15.43
CA ASN A 141 -13.03 19.24 16.88
C ASN A 141 -12.99 17.75 17.32
N PRO A 142 -11.89 17.03 17.03
CA PRO A 142 -11.83 15.58 17.14
C PRO A 142 -12.28 15.06 18.50
N SER A 143 -13.14 14.05 18.49
CA SER A 143 -13.72 13.44 19.69
C SER A 143 -13.67 11.91 19.56
N CYS A 144 -13.61 11.21 20.69
CA CYS A 144 -13.65 9.75 20.76
C CYS A 144 -14.72 9.28 21.76
N ARG A 145 -15.35 8.15 21.47
CA ARG A 145 -16.38 7.51 22.29
C ARG A 145 -16.24 5.99 22.25
N THR A 146 -16.65 5.34 23.33
CA THR A 146 -16.73 3.88 23.40
C THR A 146 -18.18 3.45 23.18
N TYR A 147 -18.37 2.46 22.32
CA TYR A 147 -19.67 1.91 21.95
C TYR A 147 -19.75 0.42 22.28
N LYS A 148 -20.95 -0.08 22.57
CA LYS A 148 -21.20 -1.52 22.61
C LYS A 148 -21.21 -2.11 21.21
N MET A 149 -20.60 -3.28 21.02
CA MET A 149 -20.53 -3.93 19.71
C MET A 149 -21.88 -4.52 19.27
N ASP A 150 -22.72 -4.96 20.22
CA ASP A 150 -24.01 -5.57 19.97
C ASP A 150 -25.09 -4.54 19.61
N THR A 151 -25.31 -3.50 20.42
CA THR A 151 -26.37 -2.51 20.19
C THR A 151 -25.91 -1.29 19.40
N LEU A 152 -24.60 -1.02 19.36
CA LEU A 152 -24.01 0.24 18.88
C LEU A 152 -24.42 1.47 19.70
N ASP A 153 -24.79 1.27 20.96
CA ASP A 153 -25.07 2.35 21.91
C ASP A 153 -23.78 2.86 22.57
N ALA A 154 -23.74 4.16 22.84
CA ALA A 154 -22.61 4.78 23.52
C ALA A 154 -22.56 4.34 24.99
N LEU A 155 -21.39 3.91 25.46
CA LEU A 155 -21.14 3.48 26.84
C LEU A 155 -20.50 4.55 27.69
N SER A 156 -19.57 5.29 27.10
CA SER A 156 -18.73 6.25 27.81
C SER A 156 -19.08 7.67 27.42
N GLU A 157 -18.73 8.61 28.31
CA GLU A 157 -18.66 10.01 27.94
C GLU A 157 -17.62 10.24 26.83
N GLU A 158 -17.76 11.39 26.17
CA GLU A 158 -16.86 11.81 25.11
C GLU A 158 -15.50 12.18 25.69
N ILE A 159 -14.45 11.57 25.16
CA ILE A 159 -13.08 11.96 25.48
C ILE A 159 -12.48 12.74 24.32
N SER A 160 -11.52 13.62 24.62
CA SER A 160 -10.82 14.39 23.58
C SER A 160 -10.21 13.48 22.51
N GLY A 161 -10.43 13.79 21.23
CA GLY A 161 -9.79 13.11 20.11
C GLY A 161 -8.45 13.71 19.70
N MET A 162 -7.99 14.77 20.38
CA MET A 162 -6.70 15.40 20.10
C MET A 162 -5.57 14.37 20.15
N ALA A 163 -4.68 14.38 19.16
CA ALA A 163 -3.59 13.41 18.96
C ALA A 163 -4.04 11.94 18.72
N ARG A 164 -5.35 11.64 18.75
CA ARG A 164 -5.93 10.30 18.50
C ARG A 164 -6.61 10.20 17.14
N CYS A 165 -7.24 11.29 16.72
CA CYS A 165 -8.01 11.41 15.49
C CYS A 165 -7.69 12.75 14.79
N PRO A 166 -7.62 12.79 13.45
CA PRO A 166 -7.33 14.02 12.72
C PRO A 166 -8.52 15.00 12.77
N TYR A 167 -8.21 16.28 12.54
CA TYR A 167 -9.19 17.36 12.36
C TYR A 167 -9.85 17.32 10.97
N ASP A 168 -9.04 17.07 9.93
CA ASP A 168 -9.50 16.98 8.54
C ASP A 168 -9.71 15.51 8.13
N ALA A 169 -10.83 15.21 7.48
CA ALA A 169 -11.14 13.87 6.99
C ALA A 169 -10.18 13.39 5.88
N LYS A 170 -9.55 14.31 5.16
CA LYS A 170 -8.58 14.00 4.08
C LYS A 170 -7.22 13.58 4.64
N HIS A 171 -6.91 13.92 5.90
CA HIS A 171 -5.66 13.51 6.52
C HIS A 171 -5.67 12.00 6.79
N ALA A 172 -4.50 11.38 6.55
CA ALA A 172 -4.26 10.03 6.98
C ALA A 172 -3.93 10.01 8.47
N ASN A 173 -4.36 8.94 9.13
CA ASN A 173 -4.11 8.70 10.53
C ASN A 173 -3.89 7.20 10.72
N VAL A 174 -3.20 6.88 11.80
CA VAL A 174 -3.00 5.51 12.26
C VAL A 174 -3.50 5.42 13.69
N ALA A 175 -4.18 4.35 14.02
CA ALA A 175 -4.63 4.06 15.38
C ALA A 175 -4.63 2.54 15.58
N LEU A 176 -4.11 2.08 16.72
CA LEU A 176 -3.94 0.67 17.06
C LEU A 176 -4.04 0.50 18.58
N PHE A 177 -4.73 -0.55 19.04
CA PHE A 177 -4.69 -0.98 20.44
C PHE A 177 -3.66 -2.09 20.62
N ALA A 178 -2.84 -1.98 21.67
CA ALA A 178 -1.95 -3.04 22.14
C ALA A 178 -1.81 -2.94 23.66
N ASP A 179 -1.97 -4.07 24.38
CA ASP A 179 -1.93 -4.15 25.85
C ASP A 179 -2.82 -3.11 26.56
N GLY A 180 -4.03 -2.87 26.02
CA GLY A 180 -4.98 -1.88 26.56
C GLY A 180 -4.59 -0.41 26.32
N LYS A 181 -3.47 -0.14 25.65
CA LYS A 181 -2.98 1.20 25.32
C LYS A 181 -3.33 1.54 23.88
N LEU A 182 -3.74 2.78 23.63
CA LEU A 182 -3.99 3.30 22.29
C LEU A 182 -2.73 3.98 21.75
N TYR A 183 -2.20 3.44 20.66
CA TYR A 183 -1.14 4.02 19.86
C TYR A 183 -1.77 4.74 18.68
N SER A 184 -1.45 6.02 18.49
CA SER A 184 -2.01 6.83 17.42
C SER A 184 -0.94 7.69 16.75
N ALA A 185 -1.14 7.97 15.46
CA ALA A 185 -0.29 8.88 14.70
C ALA A 185 -1.15 9.80 13.83
N THR A 186 -1.13 11.10 14.16
CA THR A 186 -1.95 12.13 13.50
C THR A 186 -1.41 13.53 13.87
N VAL A 187 -2.22 14.57 13.71
CA VAL A 187 -1.89 15.96 14.07
C VAL A 187 -2.63 16.38 15.34
N THR A 188 -2.03 17.26 16.15
CA THR A 188 -2.64 17.72 17.41
C THR A 188 -3.41 19.03 17.28
N ASP A 189 -3.17 19.80 16.22
CA ASP A 189 -3.67 21.16 16.05
C ASP A 189 -4.51 21.32 14.78
N PHE A 190 -5.37 22.35 14.78
CA PHE A 190 -6.26 22.67 13.66
C PHE A 190 -5.51 23.02 12.37
N LEU A 191 -4.31 23.62 12.49
CA LEU A 191 -3.47 23.99 11.35
C LEU A 191 -2.66 22.81 10.80
N ALA A 192 -2.72 21.65 11.47
CA ALA A 192 -2.00 20.42 11.10
C ALA A 192 -0.47 20.59 11.03
N ILE A 193 0.09 21.43 11.90
CA ILE A 193 1.54 21.70 11.98
C ILE A 193 2.22 20.68 12.92
N ASP A 194 1.59 20.35 14.05
CA ASP A 194 2.14 19.45 15.07
C ASP A 194 1.73 18.00 14.81
N ALA A 195 2.42 17.36 13.86
CA ALA A 195 2.32 15.93 13.63
C ALA A 195 3.02 15.14 14.74
N VAL A 196 2.36 14.09 15.23
CA VAL A 196 2.78 13.37 16.44
C VAL A 196 2.56 11.86 16.31
N ILE A 197 3.48 11.07 16.86
CA ILE A 197 3.22 9.68 17.27
C ILE A 197 2.98 9.69 18.78
N TYR A 198 1.82 9.21 19.17
CA TYR A 198 1.24 9.39 20.49
C TYR A 198 0.78 8.06 21.08
N ARG A 199 0.87 7.95 22.41
CA ARG A 199 0.23 6.87 23.15
C ARG A 199 -0.56 7.44 24.31
N SER A 200 -1.77 6.91 24.48
CA SER A 200 -2.65 7.25 25.60
C SER A 200 -3.53 6.07 25.98
N LEU A 201 -4.37 6.27 27.00
CA LEU A 201 -5.22 5.24 27.58
C LEU A 201 -4.40 4.09 28.21
N GLY A 202 -5.10 3.24 28.96
CA GLY A 202 -4.49 2.24 29.83
C GLY A 202 -3.82 2.86 31.06
N ASP A 203 -3.33 2.01 31.97
CA ASP A 203 -2.67 2.41 33.22
C ASP A 203 -1.21 2.85 32.99
N SER A 204 -0.98 3.60 31.90
CA SER A 204 0.34 4.02 31.43
C SER A 204 0.37 5.52 31.15
N PRO A 205 1.52 6.18 31.40
CA PRO A 205 1.66 7.60 31.11
C PRO A 205 1.49 7.85 29.62
N THR A 206 0.94 9.02 29.31
CA THR A 206 0.83 9.49 27.94
C THR A 206 2.21 9.85 27.42
N LEU A 207 2.54 9.39 26.21
CA LEU A 207 3.84 9.63 25.59
C LEU A 207 3.65 10.21 24.20
N ARG A 208 4.53 11.14 23.83
CA ARG A 208 4.53 11.79 22.52
C ARG A 208 5.93 11.91 21.93
N THR A 209 6.01 12.08 20.62
CA THR A 209 7.24 12.57 19.98
C THR A 209 7.52 14.02 20.36
N VAL A 210 8.81 14.39 20.34
CA VAL A 210 9.25 15.76 20.66
C VAL A 210 8.60 16.75 19.71
N LYS A 211 7.95 17.78 20.27
CA LYS A 211 7.22 18.78 19.51
C LYS A 211 8.20 19.67 18.72
N HIS A 212 7.87 19.99 17.47
CA HIS A 212 8.65 20.88 16.61
C HIS A 212 10.11 20.45 16.35
N ASP A 213 10.45 19.18 16.57
CA ASP A 213 11.76 18.64 16.23
C ASP A 213 11.72 17.87 14.90
N SER A 214 12.27 18.48 13.85
CA SER A 214 12.31 17.90 12.50
C SER A 214 13.23 16.67 12.39
N LYS A 215 14.13 16.42 13.36
CA LYS A 215 14.90 15.17 13.39
C LYS A 215 13.98 13.99 13.71
N TRP A 216 12.97 14.22 14.57
CA TRP A 216 11.99 13.21 14.96
C TRP A 216 10.96 12.98 13.86
N LEU A 217 10.27 14.03 13.42
CA LEU A 217 9.26 13.96 12.36
C LEU A 217 9.28 15.25 11.55
N LYS A 218 9.39 15.14 10.21
CA LYS A 218 9.35 16.31 9.31
C LYS A 218 8.27 16.17 8.25
N GLU A 219 7.14 16.85 8.46
CA GLU A 219 5.93 16.77 7.60
C GLU A 219 5.57 15.30 7.26
N PRO A 220 5.32 14.43 8.27
CA PRO A 220 5.03 13.04 8.01
C PRO A 220 3.63 12.82 7.44
N TYR A 221 3.49 11.79 6.62
CA TYR A 221 2.22 11.19 6.23
C TYR A 221 2.19 9.75 6.75
N PHE A 222 1.33 9.51 7.74
CA PHE A 222 1.20 8.21 8.41
C PHE A 222 0.43 7.21 7.54
N VAL A 223 0.88 5.96 7.50
CA VAL A 223 0.34 4.92 6.60
C VAL A 223 -0.23 3.73 7.37
N GLN A 224 0.54 3.14 8.29
CA GLN A 224 0.12 1.96 9.07
C GLN A 224 0.90 1.87 10.38
N ALA A 225 0.37 1.13 11.36
CA ALA A 225 1.16 0.62 12.48
C ALA A 225 0.84 -0.87 12.71
N VAL A 226 1.82 -1.62 13.19
CA VAL A 226 1.67 -3.04 13.50
C VAL A 226 2.23 -3.33 14.89
N ASP A 227 1.56 -4.25 15.58
CA ASP A 227 2.04 -4.83 16.83
C ASP A 227 2.90 -6.06 16.52
N TYR A 228 4.17 -6.06 16.95
CA TYR A 228 5.06 -7.21 16.79
C TYR A 228 6.14 -7.29 17.88
N GLY A 229 6.14 -8.38 18.65
CA GLY A 229 7.09 -8.61 19.75
C GLY A 229 6.94 -7.55 20.86
N ASP A 230 8.07 -7.00 21.31
CA ASP A 230 8.12 -5.98 22.37
C ASP A 230 7.88 -4.54 21.84
N PHE A 231 7.64 -4.40 20.53
CA PHE A 231 7.59 -3.11 19.85
C PHE A 231 6.28 -2.88 19.11
N ILE A 232 5.95 -1.60 18.93
CA ILE A 232 4.99 -1.14 17.92
C ILE A 232 5.79 -0.50 16.79
N TYR A 233 5.55 -0.94 15.57
CA TYR A 233 6.20 -0.40 14.37
C TYR A 233 5.25 0.55 13.64
N PHE A 234 5.70 1.78 13.36
CA PHE A 234 4.97 2.78 12.60
C PHE A 234 5.57 2.95 11.21
N PHE A 235 4.72 2.84 10.19
CA PHE A 235 5.07 3.05 8.80
C PHE A 235 4.53 4.39 8.32
N PHE A 236 5.40 5.23 7.79
CA PHE A 236 5.03 6.55 7.30
C PHE A 236 6.02 7.02 6.23
N ARG A 237 5.76 8.16 5.61
CA ARG A 237 6.73 8.85 4.75
C ARG A 237 6.88 10.29 5.23
N GLU A 238 8.07 10.85 5.12
CA GLU A 238 8.37 12.20 5.60
C GLU A 238 9.42 12.86 4.69
N ILE A 239 9.70 14.15 4.90
CA ILE A 239 10.81 14.82 4.23
C ILE A 239 12.14 14.34 4.84
N ALA A 240 13.03 13.85 3.98
CA ALA A 240 14.34 13.34 4.35
C ALA A 240 15.29 14.47 4.75
N MET A 241 15.62 14.56 6.05
CA MET A 241 16.63 15.50 6.55
C MET A 241 18.03 15.18 6.03
N GLU A 242 18.32 13.89 5.79
CA GLU A 242 19.60 13.42 5.28
C GLU A 242 19.89 13.80 3.82
N TYR A 243 18.89 14.33 3.11
CA TYR A 243 18.98 14.74 1.71
C TYR A 243 18.67 16.22 1.49
N ASN A 244 18.50 17.00 2.56
CA ASN A 244 18.04 18.38 2.49
C ASN A 244 18.99 19.30 1.71
N THR A 245 20.29 18.99 1.65
CA THR A 245 21.29 19.74 0.88
C THR A 245 21.10 19.65 -0.64
N MET A 246 20.39 18.62 -1.12
CA MET A 246 20.12 18.40 -2.55
C MET A 246 18.66 18.66 -2.93
N GLY A 247 17.85 19.16 -2.00
CA GLY A 247 16.44 19.51 -2.20
C GLY A 247 15.44 18.74 -1.33
N LYS A 248 14.15 19.04 -1.49
CA LYS A 248 13.05 18.38 -0.75
C LYS A 248 12.77 17.01 -1.34
N VAL A 249 13.34 15.96 -0.72
CA VAL A 249 13.08 14.55 -1.06
C VAL A 249 12.23 13.91 0.04
N VAL A 250 11.23 13.13 -0.34
CA VAL A 250 10.41 12.34 0.60
C VAL A 250 10.99 10.94 0.70
N PHE A 251 11.12 10.39 1.90
CA PHE A 251 11.52 8.99 2.12
C PHE A 251 10.47 8.20 2.90
N PRO A 252 10.35 6.89 2.62
CA PRO A 252 9.55 5.99 3.40
C PRO A 252 10.32 5.54 4.65
N ARG A 253 9.63 5.49 5.78
CA ARG A 253 10.18 5.17 7.10
C ARG A 253 9.41 4.02 7.74
N VAL A 254 10.16 3.23 8.49
CA VAL A 254 9.64 2.44 9.60
C VAL A 254 10.26 2.96 10.89
N ALA A 255 9.44 3.23 11.89
CA ALA A 255 9.88 3.58 13.23
C ALA A 255 9.42 2.53 14.22
N ARG A 256 10.10 2.41 15.36
CA ARG A 256 9.70 1.52 16.46
C ARG A 256 9.60 2.30 17.77
N VAL A 257 8.75 1.80 18.67
CA VAL A 257 8.68 2.21 20.08
C VAL A 257 8.47 0.98 20.95
N CYS A 258 9.02 0.96 22.15
CA CYS A 258 8.81 -0.10 23.13
C CYS A 258 7.40 -0.05 23.71
N LYS A 259 6.74 -1.20 23.84
CA LYS A 259 5.42 -1.29 24.48
C LYS A 259 5.42 -0.87 25.95
N ASN A 260 6.51 -1.15 26.65
CA ASN A 260 6.70 -0.87 28.07
C ASN A 260 7.35 0.50 28.37
N ASP A 261 7.52 1.37 27.36
CA ASP A 261 8.08 2.72 27.57
C ASP A 261 7.22 3.52 28.56
N ARG A 262 7.85 4.16 29.54
CA ARG A 262 7.20 4.97 30.59
C ARG A 262 7.59 6.45 30.51
N GLY A 263 8.40 6.83 29.52
CA GLY A 263 8.96 8.17 29.40
C GLY A 263 10.37 8.28 29.97
N GLY A 264 10.99 9.44 29.78
CA GLY A 264 12.33 9.72 30.26
C GLY A 264 12.40 10.13 31.73
N SER A 265 13.60 10.55 32.14
CA SER A 265 13.84 11.11 33.47
C SER A 265 13.16 12.47 33.61
N GLN A 266 13.10 13.01 34.83
CA GLN A 266 12.62 14.38 35.07
C GLN A 266 13.44 15.45 34.32
N ARG A 267 14.66 15.11 33.90
CA ARG A 267 15.60 16.05 33.24
C ARG A 267 15.53 15.96 31.72
N VAL A 268 15.30 14.76 31.19
CA VAL A 268 15.40 14.49 29.75
C VAL A 268 14.24 13.60 29.31
N LEU A 269 13.54 14.03 28.25
CA LEU A 269 12.43 13.28 27.63
C LEU A 269 11.26 12.95 28.59
N GLU A 270 10.98 13.81 29.57
CA GLU A 270 9.80 13.66 30.42
C GLU A 270 8.52 13.65 29.55
N LYS A 271 7.67 12.61 29.73
CA LYS A 271 6.44 12.38 28.93
C LYS A 271 6.68 12.24 27.41
N GLN A 272 7.92 11.97 27.00
CA GLN A 272 8.32 11.74 25.61
C GLN A 272 8.88 10.32 25.45
N TRP A 273 8.85 9.80 24.23
CA TRP A 273 9.38 8.46 23.95
C TRP A 273 10.87 8.35 24.27
N THR A 274 11.28 7.26 24.94
CA THR A 274 12.70 6.94 25.19
C THR A 274 13.23 5.85 24.27
N SER A 275 12.34 5.32 23.42
CA SER A 275 12.59 4.19 22.53
C SER A 275 12.33 4.49 21.05
N PHE A 276 11.99 5.75 20.71
CA PHE A 276 11.68 6.14 19.34
C PHE A 276 12.93 6.16 18.46
N LEU A 277 12.96 5.25 17.50
CA LEU A 277 13.96 5.20 16.42
C LEU A 277 13.26 5.00 15.09
N LYS A 278 13.83 5.55 14.01
CA LYS A 278 13.35 5.37 12.64
C LYS A 278 14.47 5.01 11.68
N THR A 279 14.14 4.26 10.64
CA THR A 279 15.03 3.89 9.55
C THR A 279 14.31 4.01 8.20
N ARG A 280 15.08 4.14 7.11
CA ARG A 280 14.57 4.18 5.75
C ARG A 280 14.17 2.78 5.28
N LEU A 281 13.06 2.66 4.56
CA LEU A 281 12.70 1.45 3.81
C LEU A 281 13.30 1.49 2.40
N ASN A 282 14.00 0.42 1.99
CA ASN A 282 14.58 0.33 0.65
C ASN A 282 13.70 -0.50 -0.30
N CYS A 283 12.90 0.21 -1.09
CA CYS A 283 12.22 -0.32 -2.27
C CYS A 283 12.85 0.27 -3.53
N SER A 284 13.75 -0.47 -4.16
CA SER A 284 14.46 -0.02 -5.35
C SER A 284 14.68 -1.12 -6.38
N ILE A 285 14.92 -0.69 -7.62
CA ILE A 285 15.40 -1.54 -8.69
C ILE A 285 16.91 -1.38 -8.76
N PRO A 286 17.69 -2.47 -8.56
CA PRO A 286 19.14 -2.42 -8.70
C PRO A 286 19.52 -2.22 -10.17
N GLY A 287 20.56 -1.43 -10.39
CA GLY A 287 21.15 -1.11 -11.68
C GLY A 287 22.41 -0.28 -11.46
N ASP A 288 23.01 0.27 -12.52
CA ASP A 288 24.19 1.16 -12.42
C ASP A 288 23.93 2.33 -11.46
N SER A 289 22.69 2.81 -11.43
CA SER A 289 22.15 3.66 -10.38
C SER A 289 20.80 3.11 -9.93
N HIS A 290 20.59 3.01 -8.62
CA HIS A 290 19.36 2.45 -8.07
C HIS A 290 18.17 3.38 -8.34
N PHE A 291 17.07 2.84 -8.86
CA PHE A 291 15.81 3.58 -9.01
C PHE A 291 14.90 3.31 -7.81
N TYR A 292 14.59 4.35 -7.02
CA TYR A 292 13.85 4.20 -5.76
C TYR A 292 12.37 4.58 -5.89
N PHE A 293 11.50 3.79 -5.27
CA PHE A 293 10.09 4.13 -5.05
C PHE A 293 9.91 4.65 -3.63
N ASN A 294 9.88 5.96 -3.48
CA ASN A 294 9.94 6.57 -2.16
C ASN A 294 8.57 6.92 -1.54
N ILE A 295 7.49 7.00 -2.33
CA ILE A 295 6.19 7.40 -1.81
C ILE A 295 5.43 6.16 -1.35
N LEU A 296 5.58 5.80 -0.07
CA LEU A 296 4.83 4.72 0.56
C LEU A 296 3.32 4.98 0.55
N GLN A 297 2.49 4.05 0.09
CA GLN A 297 1.03 4.21 -0.05
C GLN A 297 0.22 3.38 0.95
N ALA A 298 0.56 2.10 1.14
CA ALA A 298 -0.06 1.21 2.12
C ALA A 298 0.94 0.15 2.60
N VAL A 299 0.67 -0.41 3.78
CA VAL A 299 1.40 -1.55 4.37
C VAL A 299 0.36 -2.52 4.94
N THR A 300 0.61 -3.81 4.83
CA THR A 300 -0.23 -4.84 5.46
C THR A 300 0.03 -4.93 6.96
N ASP A 301 -0.83 -5.65 7.67
CA ASP A 301 -0.44 -6.23 8.96
C ASP A 301 0.66 -7.29 8.76
N VAL A 302 1.24 -7.76 9.87
CA VAL A 302 2.23 -8.84 9.83
C VAL A 302 1.57 -10.11 9.34
N ILE A 303 2.08 -10.64 8.24
CA ILE A 303 1.58 -11.87 7.62
C ILE A 303 2.65 -12.95 7.68
N HIS A 304 2.22 -14.18 7.99
CA HIS A 304 3.11 -15.33 8.00
C HIS A 304 3.15 -15.99 6.62
N VAL A 305 4.32 -15.97 5.98
CA VAL A 305 4.51 -16.48 4.62
C VAL A 305 5.76 -17.36 4.57
N SER A 306 5.57 -18.67 4.35
CA SER A 306 6.67 -19.63 4.17
C SER A 306 7.68 -19.66 5.32
N GLY A 307 7.21 -19.60 6.57
CA GLY A 307 8.04 -19.65 7.77
C GLY A 307 8.64 -18.31 8.20
N ARG A 308 8.26 -17.20 7.56
CA ARG A 308 8.73 -15.84 7.89
C ARG A 308 7.56 -14.93 8.19
N ASP A 309 7.77 -14.02 9.12
CA ASP A 309 6.84 -12.93 9.41
C ASP A 309 7.23 -11.71 8.59
N VAL A 310 6.34 -11.30 7.69
CA VAL A 310 6.63 -10.27 6.69
C VAL A 310 5.54 -9.22 6.65
N VAL A 311 5.91 -8.02 6.21
CA VAL A 311 4.95 -6.98 5.82
C VAL A 311 5.12 -6.67 4.34
N MET A 312 4.02 -6.50 3.62
CA MET A 312 4.05 -6.07 2.22
C MET A 312 3.61 -4.61 2.11
N ALA A 313 4.33 -3.84 1.31
CA ALA A 313 4.11 -2.41 1.19
C ALA A 313 4.08 -1.96 -0.27
N THR A 314 3.14 -1.06 -0.59
CA THR A 314 2.98 -0.45 -1.90
C THR A 314 3.69 0.91 -1.91
N PHE A 315 4.44 1.18 -2.97
CA PHE A 315 5.17 2.42 -3.16
C PHE A 315 4.85 3.02 -4.52
N SER A 316 4.99 4.33 -4.64
CA SER A 316 4.96 5.03 -5.92
C SER A 316 6.14 5.97 -6.10
N THR A 317 6.34 6.40 -7.34
CA THR A 317 7.19 7.54 -7.65
C THR A 317 6.53 8.85 -7.16
N PRO A 318 7.32 9.94 -6.97
CA PRO A 318 6.78 11.26 -6.65
C PRO A 318 5.70 11.75 -7.62
N TYR A 319 4.77 12.57 -7.14
CA TYR A 319 3.61 13.02 -7.94
C TYR A 319 3.99 13.85 -9.18
N ASN A 320 5.10 14.58 -9.11
CA ASN A 320 5.68 15.40 -10.18
C ASN A 320 6.64 14.63 -11.10
N SER A 321 6.67 13.30 -11.02
CA SER A 321 7.53 12.43 -11.82
C SER A 321 6.73 11.48 -12.71
N ILE A 322 7.40 10.72 -13.56
CA ILE A 322 6.77 9.67 -14.36
C ILE A 322 6.09 8.68 -13.40
N PRO A 323 4.77 8.44 -13.52
CA PRO A 323 4.05 7.54 -12.63
C PRO A 323 4.59 6.12 -12.73
N GLY A 324 5.03 5.59 -11.59
CA GLY A 324 5.40 4.20 -11.41
C GLY A 324 4.96 3.75 -10.02
N SER A 325 4.60 2.49 -9.90
CA SER A 325 4.31 1.85 -8.61
C SER A 325 5.14 0.59 -8.44
N ALA A 326 5.41 0.21 -7.19
CA ALA A 326 6.12 -1.00 -6.82
C ALA A 326 5.51 -1.63 -5.56
N VAL A 327 5.71 -2.94 -5.37
CA VAL A 327 5.35 -3.65 -4.15
C VAL A 327 6.60 -4.33 -3.62
N CYS A 328 6.99 -3.99 -2.39
CA CYS A 328 8.13 -4.58 -1.71
C CYS A 328 7.66 -5.28 -0.44
N ALA A 329 8.23 -6.45 -0.15
CA ALA A 329 8.03 -7.17 1.10
C ALA A 329 9.24 -6.97 2.02
N TYR A 330 9.02 -6.88 3.32
CA TYR A 330 10.06 -6.72 4.33
C TYR A 330 9.91 -7.78 5.40
N ASP A 331 11.01 -8.42 5.77
CA ASP A 331 11.05 -9.38 6.86
C ASP A 331 11.12 -8.62 8.19
N MET A 332 10.28 -8.99 9.15
CA MET A 332 10.29 -8.36 10.47
C MET A 332 11.63 -8.56 11.20
N ALA A 333 12.36 -9.65 10.92
CA ALA A 333 13.69 -9.86 11.46
C ALA A 333 14.73 -8.88 10.90
N GLU A 334 14.68 -8.58 9.59
CA GLU A 334 15.56 -7.58 8.95
C GLU A 334 15.22 -6.16 9.41
N ILE A 335 13.94 -5.86 9.64
CA ILE A 335 13.52 -4.59 10.26
C ILE A 335 14.12 -4.47 11.66
N ALA A 336 14.02 -5.52 12.50
CA ALA A 336 14.60 -5.51 13.84
C ALA A 336 16.13 -5.35 13.82
N LEU A 337 16.81 -6.02 12.88
CA LEU A 337 18.25 -5.93 12.69
C LEU A 337 18.71 -4.51 12.35
N ALA A 338 17.99 -3.80 11.47
CA ALA A 338 18.34 -2.42 11.09
C ALA A 338 18.39 -1.45 12.29
N PHE A 339 17.60 -1.70 13.34
CA PHE A 339 17.64 -0.89 14.57
C PHE A 339 18.76 -1.29 15.54
N THR A 340 19.45 -2.40 15.30
CA THR A 340 20.69 -2.77 16.01
C THR A 340 21.95 -2.24 15.31
N GLY A 341 21.81 -1.73 14.08
CA GLY A 341 22.89 -1.10 13.31
C GLY A 341 23.28 0.29 13.83
N ARG A 342 24.17 0.99 13.11
CA ARG A 342 24.71 2.29 13.56
C ARG A 342 23.68 3.40 13.47
N PHE A 343 23.78 4.38 14.36
CA PHE A 343 22.99 5.61 14.30
C PHE A 343 23.56 6.56 13.24
N LYS A 344 22.73 7.48 12.77
CA LYS A 344 23.13 8.53 11.83
C LYS A 344 23.24 9.86 12.56
N GLU A 345 24.37 10.55 12.39
CA GLU A 345 24.60 11.89 12.93
C GLU A 345 24.91 12.89 11.84
N GLN A 346 24.67 14.16 12.17
CA GLN A 346 25.12 15.30 11.40
C GLN A 346 26.01 16.14 12.33
N LYS A 347 27.33 16.14 12.09
CA LYS A 347 28.32 16.74 13.01
C LYS A 347 28.17 18.26 13.14
N SER A 348 27.85 18.92 12.04
CA SER A 348 27.50 20.34 11.96
C SER A 348 26.32 20.54 11.00
N PRO A 349 25.52 21.62 11.12
CA PRO A 349 24.33 21.83 10.29
C PRO A 349 24.55 21.73 8.77
N ASP A 350 25.75 22.04 8.29
CA ASP A 350 26.13 22.01 6.87
C ASP A 350 26.89 20.74 6.47
N SER A 351 27.30 19.91 7.43
CA SER A 351 28.01 18.65 7.14
C SER A 351 27.09 17.59 6.55
N THR A 352 27.70 16.66 5.81
CA THR A 352 27.02 15.45 5.36
C THR A 352 26.68 14.55 6.55
N TRP A 353 25.61 13.77 6.41
CA TRP A 353 25.21 12.81 7.41
C TRP A 353 26.17 11.61 7.39
N THR A 354 26.71 11.25 8.55
CA THR A 354 27.68 10.16 8.71
C THR A 354 27.23 9.17 9.78
N PRO A 355 27.65 7.90 9.69
CA PRO A 355 27.40 6.93 10.75
C PRO A 355 28.14 7.32 12.04
N VAL A 356 27.46 7.17 13.17
CA VAL A 356 28.06 7.31 14.51
C VAL A 356 28.96 6.09 14.78
N PRO A 357 30.22 6.30 15.19
CA PRO A 357 31.08 5.21 15.66
C PRO A 357 30.49 4.54 16.92
N GLU A 358 30.57 3.21 17.00
CA GLU A 358 29.96 2.45 18.10
C GLU A 358 30.58 2.79 19.47
N GLU A 359 31.83 3.25 19.50
CA GLU A 359 32.53 3.68 20.71
C GLU A 359 31.90 4.92 21.36
N LYS A 360 31.14 5.71 20.59
CA LYS A 360 30.42 6.90 21.08
C LYS A 360 28.99 6.60 21.51
N VAL A 361 28.50 5.39 21.28
CA VAL A 361 27.14 5.00 21.66
C VAL A 361 27.12 4.71 23.17
N PRO A 362 26.27 5.40 23.96
CA PRO A 362 26.21 5.22 25.41
C PRO A 362 25.63 3.85 25.78
N LYS A 363 25.83 3.47 27.05
CA LYS A 363 25.26 2.25 27.66
C LYS A 363 24.28 2.63 28.77
N PRO A 364 23.06 2.05 28.85
CA PRO A 364 22.51 1.03 27.95
C PRO A 364 22.28 1.56 26.54
N ARG A 365 22.25 0.66 25.55
CA ARG A 365 22.13 1.06 24.14
C ARG A 365 20.79 1.80 23.91
N PRO A 366 20.81 3.01 23.33
CA PRO A 366 19.61 3.77 23.01
C PRO A 366 18.59 2.97 22.20
N GLY A 367 17.33 3.00 22.62
CA GLY A 367 16.23 2.31 21.94
C GLY A 367 16.03 0.84 22.29
N CYS A 368 16.79 0.28 23.24
CA CYS A 368 16.47 -1.00 23.87
C CYS A 368 15.40 -0.82 24.96
N CYS A 369 14.50 -1.80 25.10
CA CYS A 369 13.43 -1.75 26.10
C CYS A 369 13.98 -2.05 27.51
N ALA A 370 13.43 -1.38 28.52
CA ALA A 370 13.76 -1.64 29.92
C ALA A 370 13.32 -3.06 30.32
N GLY A 371 14.08 -3.75 31.17
CA GLY A 371 13.77 -5.10 31.63
C GLY A 371 14.05 -6.24 30.64
N THR A 372 14.58 -5.95 29.45
CA THR A 372 15.06 -6.98 28.50
C THR A 372 16.46 -7.47 28.91
N ALA A 373 16.89 -8.66 28.46
CA ALA A 373 18.19 -9.26 28.80
C ALA A 373 19.42 -8.33 28.65
N SER A 374 19.38 -7.40 27.69
CA SER A 374 20.45 -6.41 27.46
C SER A 374 20.41 -5.22 28.42
N VAL A 375 19.29 -4.99 29.11
CA VAL A 375 18.99 -3.82 29.96
C VAL A 375 18.26 -4.24 31.25
N GLU A 376 18.60 -5.41 31.81
CA GLU A 376 17.92 -5.96 33.01
C GLU A 376 18.08 -5.08 34.25
N ARG A 377 19.17 -4.29 34.31
CA ARG A 377 19.44 -3.37 35.43
C ARG A 377 18.34 -2.33 35.62
N TYR A 378 17.67 -1.92 34.55
CA TYR A 378 16.66 -0.86 34.59
C TYR A 378 15.28 -1.47 34.42
N LYS A 379 14.41 -1.29 35.42
CA LYS A 379 13.05 -1.83 35.39
C LYS A 379 12.12 -0.93 34.58
N LEU A 380 12.38 0.37 34.60
CA LEU A 380 11.56 1.39 33.93
C LEU A 380 12.46 2.33 33.12
N SER A 381 11.93 2.87 32.02
CA SER A 381 12.67 3.82 31.17
C SER A 381 13.03 5.14 31.86
N ASN A 382 12.27 5.52 32.90
CA ASN A 382 12.51 6.74 33.67
C ASN A 382 13.84 6.68 34.45
N GLU A 383 14.39 5.48 34.66
CA GLU A 383 15.66 5.23 35.35
C GLU A 383 16.86 5.29 34.39
N PHE A 384 16.64 5.48 33.08
CA PHE A 384 17.74 5.53 32.13
C PHE A 384 18.67 6.73 32.37
N PRO A 385 20.00 6.55 32.20
CA PRO A 385 20.95 7.64 32.34
C PRO A 385 20.68 8.78 31.35
N ASP A 386 20.93 10.02 31.78
CA ASP A 386 20.72 11.21 30.96
C ASP A 386 21.53 11.16 29.65
N ASP A 387 22.71 10.55 29.63
CA ASP A 387 23.52 10.37 28.42
C ASP A 387 22.81 9.54 27.35
N THR A 388 22.11 8.46 27.76
CA THR A 388 21.34 7.60 26.86
C THR A 388 20.13 8.34 26.31
N LEU A 389 19.43 9.08 27.18
CA LEU A 389 18.24 9.85 26.83
C LEU A 389 18.57 11.05 25.92
N ASN A 390 19.65 11.77 26.19
CA ASN A 390 20.12 12.86 25.35
C ASN A 390 20.61 12.34 23.99
N PHE A 391 21.28 11.18 23.97
CA PHE A 391 21.72 10.57 22.72
C PHE A 391 20.54 10.20 21.82
N ILE A 392 19.52 9.49 22.34
CA ILE A 392 18.37 9.10 21.52
C ILE A 392 17.55 10.31 21.05
N LYS A 393 17.44 11.34 21.91
CA LYS A 393 16.79 12.61 21.55
C LYS A 393 17.44 13.26 20.33
N MET A 394 18.76 13.20 20.23
CA MET A 394 19.53 13.83 19.15
C MET A 394 19.71 12.93 17.92
N HIS A 395 19.62 11.60 18.08
CA HIS A 395 19.88 10.59 17.05
C HIS A 395 18.71 9.62 16.84
N PRO A 396 17.51 10.08 16.46
CA PRO A 396 16.38 9.19 16.20
C PRO A 396 16.51 8.38 14.89
N LEU A 397 17.45 8.72 14.00
CA LEU A 397 17.59 8.12 12.66
C LEU A 397 18.73 7.08 12.62
N MET A 398 18.45 5.88 12.11
CA MET A 398 19.47 4.86 11.83
C MET A 398 20.19 5.11 10.49
N ASP A 399 21.45 4.68 10.37
CA ASP A 399 22.26 4.84 9.16
C ASP A 399 21.81 3.91 8.03
N GLU A 400 21.60 2.63 8.37
CA GLU A 400 21.22 1.59 7.42
C GLU A 400 19.75 1.69 7.03
N ALA A 401 19.44 1.32 5.78
CA ALA A 401 18.08 1.19 5.28
C ALA A 401 17.66 -0.28 5.29
N VAL A 402 16.41 -0.55 5.64
CA VAL A 402 15.86 -1.92 5.66
C VAL A 402 15.80 -2.47 4.23
N PRO A 403 16.50 -3.58 3.95
CA PRO A 403 16.43 -4.23 2.64
C PRO A 403 15.07 -4.90 2.45
N SER A 404 14.53 -4.84 1.24
CA SER A 404 13.37 -5.66 0.87
C SER A 404 13.78 -7.12 0.63
N ILE A 405 12.85 -8.05 0.84
CA ILE A 405 13.02 -9.48 0.56
C ILE A 405 13.23 -9.63 -0.94
N THR A 406 14.50 -9.72 -1.32
CA THR A 406 14.96 -9.89 -2.69
C THR A 406 16.08 -10.92 -2.64
N ASN A 407 16.04 -11.91 -3.54
CA ASN A 407 17.09 -12.94 -3.58
C ASN A 407 18.43 -12.25 -3.87
N ARG A 408 19.38 -12.35 -2.92
CA ARG A 408 20.81 -12.05 -3.16
C ARG A 408 21.32 -12.98 -4.26
N GLY A 409 21.10 -12.65 -5.52
CA GLY A 409 21.53 -13.44 -6.69
C GLY A 409 20.46 -13.79 -7.71
N SER A 410 19.17 -13.48 -7.51
CA SER A 410 18.19 -13.54 -8.60
C SER A 410 17.99 -12.16 -9.20
N SER A 411 18.10 -12.07 -10.51
CA SER A 411 17.77 -10.89 -11.31
C SER A 411 16.26 -10.68 -11.45
N ARG A 412 15.44 -11.17 -10.49
CA ARG A 412 13.97 -11.01 -10.41
C ARG A 412 13.38 -11.22 -8.99
N PRO A 413 13.40 -10.22 -8.11
CA PRO A 413 12.46 -9.94 -7.04
C PRO A 413 11.01 -9.79 -7.47
N TRP A 414 10.16 -9.65 -6.46
CA TRP A 414 8.85 -9.00 -6.57
C TRP A 414 9.05 -7.58 -7.08
N TRP A 415 9.09 -7.48 -8.39
CA TRP A 415 9.14 -6.23 -9.12
C TRP A 415 7.89 -6.19 -9.97
N PHE A 416 6.82 -5.68 -9.40
CA PHE A 416 5.75 -5.15 -10.21
C PHE A 416 6.03 -3.70 -10.43
N LEU A 417 6.74 -3.46 -11.52
CA LEU A 417 6.73 -2.19 -12.16
C LEU A 417 5.44 -2.13 -12.99
N LYS A 418 4.62 -1.09 -12.77
CA LYS A 418 3.71 -0.61 -13.79
C LYS A 418 4.27 0.72 -14.26
N THR A 419 5.06 0.71 -15.33
CA THR A 419 5.43 1.94 -16.04
C THR A 419 4.89 1.93 -17.44
N ILE A 420 4.47 3.11 -17.87
CA ILE A 420 4.07 3.45 -19.22
C ILE A 420 5.00 2.76 -20.24
N PRO A 421 4.49 2.04 -21.26
CA PRO A 421 5.32 1.53 -22.35
C PRO A 421 6.00 2.70 -23.06
N GLN A 422 7.34 2.72 -23.09
CA GLN A 422 8.12 3.64 -23.94
C GLN A 422 8.18 3.15 -25.39
N ASN A 423 7.03 2.87 -26.02
CA ASN A 423 6.98 2.72 -27.47
C ASN A 423 6.45 4.01 -28.11
N PRO A 424 7.31 5.00 -28.41
CA PRO A 424 6.90 6.20 -29.16
C PRO A 424 6.52 5.91 -30.62
N ALA A 425 6.61 4.65 -31.09
CA ALA A 425 6.34 4.26 -32.47
C ALA A 425 4.99 3.55 -32.69
N ALA A 426 4.19 3.30 -31.65
CA ALA A 426 2.82 2.81 -31.84
C ALA A 426 1.88 4.00 -32.10
N LEU A 427 1.58 4.22 -33.38
CA LEU A 427 0.57 5.18 -33.90
C LEU A 427 -0.88 4.82 -33.52
N ILE A 428 -1.06 4.16 -32.37
CA ILE A 428 -2.34 3.91 -31.71
C ILE A 428 -2.09 4.16 -30.22
N PRO A 429 -2.80 5.09 -29.56
CA PRO A 429 -2.69 5.29 -28.12
C PRO A 429 -3.20 4.04 -27.41
N ALA A 430 -2.33 3.05 -27.19
CA ALA A 430 -2.63 1.90 -26.34
C ALA A 430 -2.65 2.39 -24.89
N ILE A 431 -3.87 2.48 -24.36
CA ILE A 431 -4.26 2.96 -23.03
C ILE A 431 -3.65 2.04 -21.95
N SER A 432 -2.37 2.20 -21.63
CA SER A 432 -1.85 1.75 -20.34
C SER A 432 -2.26 2.79 -19.30
N PRO A 433 -3.16 2.49 -18.35
CA PRO A 433 -3.78 3.57 -17.61
C PRO A 433 -2.79 4.14 -16.59
N ARG A 434 -2.66 5.47 -16.60
CA ARG A 434 -1.88 6.25 -15.63
C ARG A 434 -2.55 6.16 -14.24
N TYR A 435 -2.23 5.13 -13.47
CA TYR A 435 -2.67 5.02 -12.08
C TYR A 435 -1.57 4.53 -11.15
N ARG A 436 -1.66 4.99 -9.90
CA ARG A 436 -0.84 4.48 -8.79
C ARG A 436 -1.56 3.37 -8.05
N LEU A 437 -0.77 2.41 -7.58
CA LEU A 437 -1.22 1.39 -6.64
C LEU A 437 -1.30 1.99 -5.25
N THR A 438 -2.39 1.70 -4.54
CA THR A 438 -2.69 2.29 -3.23
C THR A 438 -2.81 1.20 -2.18
N ARG A 439 -3.98 0.55 -2.10
CA ARG A 439 -4.31 -0.44 -1.06
C ARG A 439 -3.75 -1.82 -1.40
N ILE A 440 -3.48 -2.61 -0.37
CA ILE A 440 -3.00 -3.98 -0.48
C ILE A 440 -3.81 -4.88 0.45
N ALA A 441 -4.16 -6.07 -0.01
CA ALA A 441 -4.75 -7.13 0.81
C ALA A 441 -4.15 -8.47 0.38
N VAL A 442 -3.87 -9.35 1.34
CA VAL A 442 -3.13 -10.60 1.10
C VAL A 442 -3.90 -11.78 1.68
N ASP A 443 -4.09 -12.83 0.87
CA ASP A 443 -4.58 -14.13 1.30
C ASP A 443 -3.40 -15.11 1.33
N THR A 444 -2.94 -15.48 2.53
CA THR A 444 -1.77 -16.36 2.71
C THR A 444 -2.10 -17.85 2.53
N ALA A 445 -3.38 -18.21 2.57
CA ALA A 445 -3.87 -19.59 2.67
C ALA A 445 -4.75 -19.97 1.48
N ALA A 446 -4.43 -19.46 0.29
CA ALA A 446 -5.20 -19.70 -0.93
C ALA A 446 -4.96 -21.11 -1.51
N GLY A 447 -5.94 -21.59 -2.28
CA GLY A 447 -5.90 -22.87 -2.98
C GLY A 447 -6.35 -24.08 -2.14
N PRO A 448 -6.47 -25.28 -2.75
CA PRO A 448 -6.99 -26.47 -2.08
C PRO A 448 -6.15 -26.92 -0.88
N HIS A 449 -4.84 -26.74 -0.98
CA HIS A 449 -3.87 -27.11 0.06
C HIS A 449 -3.48 -25.93 0.96
N ARG A 450 -4.13 -24.76 0.82
CA ARG A 450 -3.88 -23.55 1.63
C ARG A 450 -2.41 -23.14 1.73
N ASN A 451 -1.67 -23.33 0.65
CA ASN A 451 -0.22 -23.15 0.59
C ASN A 451 0.21 -22.11 -0.46
N HIS A 452 -0.74 -21.40 -1.06
CA HIS A 452 -0.46 -20.34 -2.01
C HIS A 452 -0.80 -18.99 -1.38
N THR A 453 0.07 -18.01 -1.61
CA THR A 453 -0.19 -16.64 -1.19
C THR A 453 -0.67 -15.83 -2.40
N VAL A 454 -1.81 -15.16 -2.28
CA VAL A 454 -2.41 -14.34 -3.34
C VAL A 454 -2.49 -12.91 -2.85
N VAL A 455 -2.01 -11.97 -3.66
CA VAL A 455 -1.96 -10.54 -3.33
C VAL A 455 -2.93 -9.78 -4.22
N PHE A 456 -3.74 -8.93 -3.60
CA PHE A 456 -4.67 -8.02 -4.26
C PHE A 456 -4.19 -6.58 -4.05
N LEU A 457 -4.03 -5.84 -5.15
CA LEU A 457 -3.55 -4.47 -5.16
C LEU A 457 -4.64 -3.56 -5.73
N GLY A 458 -5.10 -2.58 -4.95
CA GLY A 458 -6.04 -1.56 -5.38
C GLY A 458 -5.34 -0.37 -6.02
N SER A 459 -6.06 0.39 -6.85
CA SER A 459 -5.56 1.60 -7.49
C SER A 459 -6.46 2.82 -7.27
N GLU A 460 -5.97 3.99 -7.65
CA GLU A 460 -6.73 5.25 -7.64
C GLU A 460 -7.83 5.33 -8.73
N LYS A 461 -7.91 4.33 -9.62
CA LYS A 461 -8.89 4.27 -10.73
C LYS A 461 -9.90 3.13 -10.60
N GLY A 462 -10.00 2.49 -9.43
CA GLY A 462 -10.97 1.42 -9.19
C GLY A 462 -10.61 0.11 -9.89
N ILE A 463 -9.33 -0.06 -10.22
CA ILE A 463 -8.76 -1.28 -10.79
C ILE A 463 -8.06 -2.05 -9.67
N ILE A 464 -8.30 -3.36 -9.62
CA ILE A 464 -7.64 -4.31 -8.74
C ILE A 464 -6.76 -5.24 -9.55
N LEU A 465 -5.51 -5.39 -9.13
CA LEU A 465 -4.56 -6.34 -9.68
C LEU A 465 -4.44 -7.55 -8.75
N LYS A 466 -4.49 -8.75 -9.31
CA LYS A 466 -4.37 -10.01 -8.57
C LYS A 466 -3.10 -10.75 -8.99
N PHE A 467 -2.26 -11.06 -8.01
CA PHE A 467 -0.99 -11.74 -8.23
C PHE A 467 -0.87 -13.00 -7.37
N LEU A 468 -0.18 -14.01 -7.91
CA LEU A 468 0.25 -15.18 -7.15
C LEU A 468 1.71 -15.01 -6.72
N ALA A 469 1.93 -15.10 -5.42
CA ALA A 469 3.23 -15.16 -4.79
C ALA A 469 3.79 -16.58 -4.82
N ARG A 470 4.89 -16.82 -5.54
CA ARG A 470 5.60 -18.12 -5.47
C ARG A 470 6.82 -18.01 -4.56
N MET A 471 6.68 -18.59 -3.38
CA MET A 471 7.74 -18.74 -2.39
C MET A 471 8.36 -20.14 -2.47
N SER A 472 9.69 -20.23 -2.45
CA SER A 472 10.41 -21.50 -2.37
C SER A 472 11.57 -21.35 -1.37
N GLY A 473 11.70 -22.30 -0.43
CA GLY A 473 12.80 -22.29 0.54
C GLY A 473 12.88 -21.03 1.42
N GLY A 474 11.75 -20.38 1.68
CA GLY A 474 11.69 -19.14 2.45
C GLY A 474 12.13 -17.89 1.69
N PHE A 475 12.37 -17.97 0.38
CA PHE A 475 12.67 -16.83 -0.49
C PHE A 475 11.63 -16.68 -1.60
N LEU A 476 11.39 -15.43 -2.01
CA LEU A 476 10.49 -15.10 -3.11
C LEU A 476 11.19 -15.46 -4.44
N ASN A 477 10.64 -16.47 -5.14
CA ASN A 477 11.25 -16.95 -6.38
C ASN A 477 10.65 -16.29 -7.63
N ASP A 478 9.34 -16.07 -7.65
CA ASP A 478 8.62 -15.56 -8.81
C ASP A 478 7.25 -15.04 -8.40
N SER A 479 6.66 -14.21 -9.25
CA SER A 479 5.36 -13.62 -9.01
C SER A 479 4.57 -13.60 -10.32
N LEU A 480 3.36 -14.17 -10.31
CA LEU A 480 2.57 -14.38 -11.52
C LEU A 480 1.37 -13.45 -11.56
N PHE A 481 1.22 -12.68 -12.65
CA PHE A 481 0.08 -11.79 -12.84
C PHE A 481 -1.16 -12.57 -13.28
N LEU A 482 -2.07 -12.81 -12.34
CA LEU A 482 -3.25 -13.62 -12.61
C LEU A 482 -4.33 -12.82 -13.32
N GLU A 483 -4.69 -11.66 -12.79
CA GLU A 483 -5.89 -10.97 -13.26
C GLU A 483 -5.88 -9.45 -13.01
N GLU A 484 -6.38 -8.69 -13.99
CA GLU A 484 -6.73 -7.27 -13.84
C GLU A 484 -8.27 -7.11 -13.80
N LEU A 485 -8.78 -6.42 -12.78
CA LEU A 485 -10.21 -6.29 -12.49
C LEU A 485 -10.60 -4.81 -12.43
N SER A 486 -11.50 -4.33 -13.28
CA SER A 486 -12.17 -3.03 -13.07
C SER A 486 -13.41 -3.25 -12.21
N VAL A 487 -13.43 -2.77 -10.97
CA VAL A 487 -14.51 -3.10 -9.99
C VAL A 487 -15.43 -1.94 -9.66
N PHE A 488 -15.11 -0.72 -10.07
CA PHE A 488 -16.00 0.43 -9.89
C PHE A 488 -17.25 0.27 -10.74
N ASN A 489 -18.43 0.39 -10.12
CA ASN A 489 -19.72 0.31 -10.79
C ASN A 489 -20.35 1.71 -10.89
N PRO A 490 -20.36 2.35 -12.08
CA PRO A 490 -20.95 3.69 -12.25
C PRO A 490 -22.45 3.75 -11.92
N GLU A 491 -23.23 2.70 -12.21
CA GLU A 491 -24.69 2.68 -11.98
C GLU A 491 -25.06 2.69 -10.49
N LYS A 492 -24.23 2.06 -9.66
CA LYS A 492 -24.46 1.97 -8.20
C LYS A 492 -23.67 3.01 -7.41
N CYS A 493 -22.47 3.36 -7.84
CA CYS A 493 -21.52 4.15 -7.06
C CYS A 493 -21.36 5.60 -7.54
N SER A 494 -21.85 5.97 -8.73
CA SER A 494 -21.89 7.38 -9.15
C SER A 494 -23.06 8.08 -8.49
N ILE A 495 -22.78 9.19 -7.81
CA ILE A 495 -23.79 10.03 -7.16
C ILE A 495 -23.65 11.44 -7.74
N ASP A 496 -24.75 11.99 -8.23
CA ASP A 496 -24.83 13.33 -8.83
C ASP A 496 -23.80 13.60 -9.94
N GLY A 497 -23.47 12.56 -10.72
CA GLY A 497 -22.51 12.63 -11.82
C GLY A 497 -21.03 12.70 -11.40
N VAL A 498 -20.71 12.64 -10.11
CA VAL A 498 -19.33 12.70 -9.62
C VAL A 498 -18.77 11.30 -9.35
N GLU A 499 -17.79 10.90 -10.16
CA GLU A 499 -17.13 9.59 -10.06
C GLU A 499 -15.79 9.65 -9.30
N ASP A 500 -15.79 9.40 -7.99
CA ASP A 500 -14.55 9.12 -7.25
C ASP A 500 -14.22 7.62 -7.29
N LYS A 501 -13.36 7.23 -8.23
CA LYS A 501 -12.93 5.84 -8.43
C LYS A 501 -11.80 5.41 -7.50
N ARG A 502 -11.38 6.24 -6.55
CA ARG A 502 -10.28 5.91 -5.64
C ARG A 502 -10.71 4.82 -4.65
N ILE A 503 -9.96 3.72 -4.61
CA ILE A 503 -10.17 2.69 -3.59
C ILE A 503 -9.69 3.22 -2.24
N VAL A 504 -10.61 3.36 -1.30
CA VAL A 504 -10.39 3.91 0.04
C VAL A 504 -9.89 2.85 1.01
N SER A 505 -10.45 1.63 0.98
CA SER A 505 -10.04 0.51 1.82
C SER A 505 -10.40 -0.83 1.18
N MET A 506 -9.71 -1.90 1.56
CA MET A 506 -9.96 -3.28 1.09
C MET A 506 -9.87 -4.25 2.27
N GLN A 507 -10.79 -5.22 2.33
CA GLN A 507 -10.82 -6.24 3.38
C GLN A 507 -11.12 -7.62 2.79
N ILE A 508 -10.33 -8.63 3.14
CA ILE A 508 -10.52 -10.01 2.69
C ILE A 508 -11.37 -10.77 3.71
N ASP A 509 -12.42 -11.41 3.22
CA ASP A 509 -13.23 -12.39 3.95
C ASP A 509 -12.91 -13.79 3.42
N SER A 510 -11.94 -14.47 4.04
CA SER A 510 -11.53 -15.81 3.63
C SER A 510 -12.67 -16.84 3.79
N PRO A 511 -13.47 -16.86 4.89
CA PRO A 511 -14.63 -17.74 5.03
C PRO A 511 -15.69 -17.54 3.95
N GLY A 512 -16.11 -16.30 3.70
CA GLY A 512 -17.11 -15.98 2.66
C GLY A 512 -16.54 -15.87 1.25
N ARG A 513 -15.26 -16.19 1.06
CA ARG A 513 -14.51 -16.20 -0.21
C ARG A 513 -14.70 -14.90 -1.02
N ALA A 514 -14.67 -13.77 -0.34
CA ALA A 514 -14.89 -12.46 -0.95
C ALA A 514 -13.83 -11.42 -0.52
N LEU A 515 -13.66 -10.42 -1.37
CA LEU A 515 -12.89 -9.21 -1.12
C LEU A 515 -13.88 -8.04 -1.13
N PHE A 516 -13.99 -7.33 -0.01
CA PHE A 516 -14.76 -6.09 0.07
C PHE A 516 -13.88 -4.92 -0.34
N VAL A 517 -14.38 -4.10 -1.27
CA VAL A 517 -13.66 -2.98 -1.86
C VAL A 517 -14.47 -1.72 -1.62
N ALA A 518 -13.94 -0.81 -0.80
CA ALA A 518 -14.61 0.43 -0.46
C ALA A 518 -14.17 1.59 -1.36
N PHE A 519 -15.14 2.30 -1.91
CA PHE A 519 -15.03 3.61 -2.54
C PHE A 519 -15.65 4.66 -1.60
N SER A 520 -15.57 5.96 -1.91
CA SER A 520 -16.18 6.99 -1.05
C SER A 520 -17.71 6.88 -0.99
N SER A 521 -18.34 6.36 -2.05
CA SER A 521 -19.80 6.31 -2.20
C SER A 521 -20.42 4.92 -2.02
N CYS A 522 -19.64 3.84 -2.12
CA CYS A 522 -20.16 2.47 -2.09
C CYS A 522 -19.11 1.46 -1.60
N VAL A 523 -19.56 0.25 -1.23
CA VAL A 523 -18.68 -0.90 -0.98
C VAL A 523 -19.09 -2.06 -1.88
N VAL A 524 -18.17 -2.60 -2.67
CA VAL A 524 -18.43 -3.71 -3.61
C VAL A 524 -17.89 -5.01 -3.04
N ARG A 525 -18.69 -6.08 -3.10
CA ARG A 525 -18.27 -7.44 -2.72
C ARG A 525 -17.79 -8.19 -3.95
N VAL A 526 -16.48 -8.40 -4.05
CA VAL A 526 -15.82 -9.05 -5.19
C VAL A 526 -15.47 -10.50 -4.82
N PRO A 527 -15.92 -11.52 -5.58
CA PRO A 527 -15.51 -12.91 -5.33
C PRO A 527 -13.99 -13.09 -5.41
N LEU A 528 -13.37 -13.91 -4.56
CA LEU A 528 -11.91 -14.17 -4.65
C LEU A 528 -11.52 -14.96 -5.92
N SER A 529 -12.44 -15.79 -6.43
CA SER A 529 -12.26 -16.65 -7.60
C SER A 529 -13.43 -16.55 -8.57
N ARG A 530 -13.16 -16.52 -9.88
CA ARG A 530 -14.15 -16.45 -10.97
C ARG A 530 -14.12 -17.70 -11.86
N CYS A 531 -14.10 -18.88 -11.24
CA CYS A 531 -13.90 -20.13 -11.98
C CYS A 531 -15.02 -20.41 -12.98
N GLU A 532 -16.26 -20.06 -12.63
CA GLU A 532 -17.44 -20.25 -13.48
C GLU A 532 -17.36 -19.46 -14.80
N ARG A 533 -16.58 -18.37 -14.84
CA ARG A 533 -16.37 -17.58 -16.06
C ARG A 533 -15.69 -18.38 -17.17
N HIS A 534 -14.86 -19.37 -16.82
CA HIS A 534 -14.20 -20.21 -17.82
C HIS A 534 -15.12 -21.31 -18.38
N GLY A 535 -16.35 -21.44 -17.86
CA GLY A 535 -17.35 -22.38 -18.33
C GLY A 535 -16.85 -23.82 -18.36
N ARG A 536 -17.22 -24.56 -19.41
CA ARG A 536 -16.72 -25.93 -19.69
C ARG A 536 -15.49 -25.93 -20.61
N CYS A 537 -14.94 -24.76 -20.91
CA CYS A 537 -13.90 -24.62 -21.91
C CYS A 537 -12.55 -25.07 -21.36
N LYS A 538 -12.12 -26.28 -21.76
CA LYS A 538 -10.84 -26.87 -21.34
C LYS A 538 -9.63 -26.13 -21.91
N SER A 539 -9.78 -25.31 -22.97
CA SER A 539 -8.69 -24.59 -23.63
C SER A 539 -8.36 -23.23 -22.98
N THR A 540 -9.34 -22.58 -22.34
CA THR A 540 -9.14 -21.30 -21.61
C THR A 540 -8.84 -21.49 -20.13
N SER A 541 -8.85 -22.74 -19.64
CA SER A 541 -8.22 -23.12 -18.38
C SER A 541 -6.73 -23.30 -18.65
N PRO A 542 -5.83 -22.41 -18.19
CA PRO A 542 -4.41 -22.67 -18.33
C PRO A 542 -4.10 -24.00 -17.61
N ARG A 543 -3.14 -24.78 -18.14
CA ARG A 543 -2.48 -25.86 -17.38
C ARG A 543 -2.22 -25.38 -15.92
N PRO A 544 -2.31 -26.27 -14.93
CA PRO A 544 -2.83 -26.00 -13.58
C PRO A 544 -1.98 -25.01 -12.77
N THR A 545 -2.11 -23.72 -13.06
CA THR A 545 -1.48 -22.62 -12.29
C THR A 545 -2.49 -21.62 -11.77
N ALA A 546 -3.76 -21.68 -12.23
CA ALA A 546 -4.88 -20.98 -11.60
C ALA A 546 -5.38 -21.79 -10.39
N THR A 547 -4.67 -21.67 -9.26
CA THR A 547 -4.85 -22.53 -8.07
C THR A 547 -6.24 -22.46 -7.42
N SER A 548 -7.10 -21.51 -7.79
CA SER A 548 -8.47 -21.43 -7.27
C SER A 548 -9.51 -22.21 -8.09
N CYS A 549 -9.17 -22.66 -9.29
CA CYS A 549 -10.12 -23.24 -10.23
C CYS A 549 -9.70 -24.64 -10.67
N LEU A 550 -9.84 -25.62 -9.78
CA LEU A 550 -9.85 -27.02 -10.18
C LEU A 550 -11.28 -27.41 -10.54
N THR A 551 -11.48 -27.93 -11.74
CA THR A 551 -12.76 -28.51 -12.14
C THR A 551 -12.99 -29.80 -11.34
N PRO A 552 -14.15 -29.98 -10.67
CA PRO A 552 -14.50 -31.28 -10.13
C PRO A 552 -14.66 -32.26 -11.30
N ASN A 553 -13.93 -33.36 -11.28
CA ASN A 553 -14.07 -34.42 -12.27
C ASN A 553 -15.51 -34.97 -12.22
N PRO A 554 -16.30 -34.96 -13.31
CA PRO A 554 -17.73 -35.32 -13.26
C PRO A 554 -17.97 -36.84 -13.21
N ARG A 555 -17.09 -37.61 -12.56
CA ARG A 555 -17.30 -39.04 -12.32
C ARG A 555 -17.01 -39.34 -10.86
N ARG A 556 -18.09 -39.69 -10.14
CA ARG A 556 -18.18 -40.06 -8.72
C ARG A 556 -18.48 -38.92 -7.74
N THR A 557 -19.73 -38.48 -7.77
CA THR A 557 -20.46 -38.23 -6.53
C THR A 557 -21.75 -39.03 -6.59
N HIS A 558 -21.76 -40.17 -5.88
CA HIS A 558 -22.99 -40.81 -5.46
C HIS A 558 -23.64 -39.89 -4.43
N THR A 559 -24.59 -39.08 -4.86
CA THR A 559 -25.52 -38.42 -3.94
C THR A 559 -26.62 -39.40 -3.54
N ARG A 560 -26.76 -39.52 -2.22
CA ARG A 560 -27.75 -40.27 -1.45
C ARG A 560 -29.15 -40.12 -2.06
N ALA A 561 -29.77 -41.25 -2.37
CA ALA A 561 -31.12 -41.33 -2.92
C ALA A 561 -32.17 -40.86 -1.91
N LEU A 562 -32.91 -39.80 -2.25
CA LEU A 562 -34.26 -39.56 -1.73
C LEU A 562 -35.23 -40.22 -2.72
N ARG A 563 -35.90 -41.27 -2.25
CA ARG A 563 -36.82 -42.11 -3.01
C ARG A 563 -38.21 -41.48 -2.98
N VAL A 564 -38.62 -40.85 -4.08
CA VAL A 564 -40.03 -40.52 -4.32
C VAL A 564 -40.52 -41.38 -5.49
N LYS A 565 -41.47 -42.28 -5.22
CA LYS A 565 -42.19 -43.08 -6.21
C LYS A 565 -43.24 -42.21 -6.90
N GLY A 566 -43.21 -42.14 -8.23
CA GLY A 566 -44.26 -41.53 -9.05
C GLY A 566 -44.30 -42.17 -10.44
N ARG A 567 -45.50 -42.53 -10.91
CA ARG A 567 -45.84 -43.41 -12.05
C ARG A 567 -45.47 -42.86 -13.44
N ARG A 568 -45.33 -43.79 -14.38
CA ARG A 568 -45.24 -43.59 -15.84
C ARG A 568 -46.41 -42.76 -16.40
N GLY A 569 -46.10 -41.86 -17.32
CA GLY A 569 -47.04 -41.19 -18.23
C GLY A 569 -46.31 -40.77 -19.51
N ASN A 570 -46.98 -41.01 -20.65
CA ASN A 570 -46.51 -40.89 -22.02
C ASN A 570 -46.35 -39.43 -22.51
N GLY A 571 -45.44 -39.23 -23.48
CA GLY A 571 -45.64 -38.34 -24.63
C GLY A 571 -45.39 -36.84 -24.47
N GLY A 572 -44.56 -36.28 -25.35
CA GLY A 572 -44.48 -34.84 -25.60
C GLY A 572 -43.09 -34.35 -25.94
N LYS A 573 -42.83 -34.12 -27.23
CA LYS A 573 -41.65 -33.41 -27.75
C LYS A 573 -41.58 -32.02 -27.09
N ASN A 574 -40.40 -31.62 -26.61
CA ASN A 574 -39.98 -30.23 -26.64
C ASN A 574 -38.46 -30.17 -26.89
N GLU A 575 -38.15 -29.36 -27.88
CA GLU A 575 -36.88 -29.12 -28.54
C GLU A 575 -35.90 -28.42 -27.58
N LEU A 576 -34.76 -29.05 -27.27
CA LEU A 576 -33.66 -28.36 -26.58
C LEU A 576 -32.62 -27.94 -27.63
N GLN A 577 -32.68 -26.66 -27.99
CA GLN A 577 -31.61 -25.96 -28.71
C GLN A 577 -30.30 -26.04 -27.92
N ALA A 578 -29.31 -26.70 -28.50
CA ALA A 578 -27.91 -26.55 -28.10
C ALA A 578 -27.39 -25.22 -28.66
N PRO A 579 -26.78 -24.32 -27.87
CA PRO A 579 -26.12 -23.16 -28.44
C PRO A 579 -24.86 -23.62 -29.18
N SER A 580 -24.94 -23.58 -30.51
CA SER A 580 -23.83 -23.67 -31.43
C SER A 580 -22.87 -22.50 -31.22
N CYS A 581 -21.58 -22.76 -30.99
CA CYS A 581 -20.54 -21.75 -31.13
C CYS A 581 -20.46 -21.32 -32.59
N THR A 582 -21.06 -20.18 -32.93
CA THR A 582 -20.92 -19.55 -34.24
C THR A 582 -19.58 -18.82 -34.31
N THR A 583 -18.71 -19.28 -35.19
CA THR A 583 -17.64 -18.47 -35.78
C THR A 583 -18.26 -17.46 -36.74
N SER A 584 -18.29 -16.18 -36.37
CA SER A 584 -18.55 -15.07 -37.31
C SER A 584 -17.24 -14.35 -37.63
N ALA A 585 -16.96 -14.24 -38.92
CA ALA A 585 -15.72 -13.77 -39.54
C ALA A 585 -15.57 -12.21 -39.58
N PHE A 586 -14.31 -11.75 -39.42
CA PHE A 586 -13.49 -10.74 -40.17
C PHE A 586 -14.16 -9.58 -40.95
N PRO A 587 -13.46 -8.44 -41.28
CA PRO A 587 -12.02 -8.35 -41.59
C PRO A 587 -11.25 -7.09 -41.10
N PHE A 588 -9.92 -7.19 -40.97
CA PHE A 588 -8.99 -6.26 -41.63
C PHE A 588 -7.60 -6.88 -41.75
N LEU A 589 -7.07 -6.70 -42.96
CA LEU A 589 -5.91 -7.33 -43.57
C LEU A 589 -4.70 -6.40 -43.42
N GLN A 590 -3.56 -6.90 -42.94
CA GLN A 590 -2.26 -6.54 -43.53
C GLN A 590 -1.15 -7.48 -43.04
N CYS A 591 -0.96 -8.57 -43.79
CA CYS A 591 0.35 -9.21 -43.92
C CYS A 591 1.19 -8.38 -44.90
N ARG A 592 2.43 -8.02 -44.50
CA ARG A 592 3.53 -7.83 -45.46
C ARG A 592 4.51 -8.98 -45.30
N LEU A 593 4.73 -9.64 -46.44
CA LEU A 593 5.69 -10.68 -46.74
C LEU A 593 7.14 -10.26 -46.43
N LEU A 594 7.93 -11.23 -45.95
CA LEU A 594 9.16 -11.61 -46.65
C LEU A 594 9.46 -13.10 -46.41
N THR A 595 9.67 -13.78 -47.53
CA THR A 595 9.63 -15.23 -47.74
C THR A 595 11.05 -15.81 -47.75
N VAL A 596 11.15 -17.16 -47.68
CA VAL A 596 12.27 -18.04 -48.13
C VAL A 596 13.36 -18.29 -47.04
N LEU A 597 13.62 -19.49 -46.48
CA LEU A 597 13.72 -20.87 -47.01
C LEU A 597 13.55 -21.97 -45.91
N HIS A 598 12.68 -22.95 -46.20
CA HIS A 598 12.68 -24.42 -45.95
C HIS A 598 13.03 -25.05 -44.58
N ARG A 599 12.05 -25.71 -43.90
CA ARG A 599 11.60 -27.14 -43.94
C ARG A 599 12.56 -28.11 -43.21
N VAL A 600 12.16 -29.00 -42.29
CA VAL A 600 11.23 -30.17 -42.36
C VAL A 600 10.79 -30.49 -40.90
N ALA A 601 9.52 -30.69 -40.52
CA ALA A 601 8.72 -31.92 -40.67
C ALA A 601 7.24 -31.64 -40.27
N GLY A 602 6.28 -32.21 -41.01
CA GLY A 602 4.84 -32.03 -40.80
C GLY A 602 4.18 -33.05 -39.84
N PRO A 603 2.95 -32.79 -39.36
CA PRO A 603 2.18 -33.74 -38.54
C PRO A 603 1.33 -34.70 -39.40
N LEU A 604 1.35 -35.98 -39.02
CA LEU A 604 0.56 -37.06 -39.61
C LEU A 604 -0.89 -37.02 -39.06
N LEU A 605 -1.87 -36.80 -39.93
CA LEU A 605 -3.30 -37.04 -39.64
C LEU A 605 -3.59 -38.55 -39.69
N ARG A 606 -4.19 -39.11 -38.64
CA ARG A 606 -4.74 -40.48 -38.63
C ARG A 606 -6.26 -40.42 -38.52
N LEU A 607 -6.93 -40.83 -39.60
CA LEU A 607 -8.34 -41.20 -39.63
C LEU A 607 -8.50 -42.60 -39.04
N GLY A 608 -9.48 -42.78 -38.13
CA GLY A 608 -9.78 -44.06 -37.51
C GLY A 608 -10.70 -44.91 -38.39
N GLY A 609 -10.21 -46.10 -38.79
CA GLY A 609 -11.00 -47.21 -39.31
C GLY A 609 -10.71 -48.46 -38.48
N GLY A 610 -11.77 -49.20 -38.10
CA GLY A 610 -11.71 -50.32 -37.16
C GLY A 610 -11.08 -51.60 -37.73
N GLY A 611 -10.53 -52.43 -36.85
CA GLY A 611 -10.02 -53.78 -37.15
C GLY A 611 -9.27 -54.40 -35.96
N ARG A 612 -9.51 -55.69 -35.71
CA ARG A 612 -9.16 -56.48 -34.50
C ARG A 612 -7.66 -56.85 -34.37
N VAL A 613 -7.13 -56.84 -33.13
CA VAL A 613 -6.39 -57.87 -32.33
C VAL A 613 -5.49 -58.91 -33.07
N PRO A 614 -4.38 -59.49 -32.52
CA PRO A 614 -3.35 -59.06 -31.53
C PRO A 614 -1.88 -59.40 -31.96
N GLY A 615 -0.88 -59.03 -31.13
CA GLY A 615 0.28 -59.92 -30.85
C GLY A 615 1.69 -59.30 -30.94
N GLY A 616 2.52 -59.54 -29.91
CA GLY A 616 4.00 -59.59 -30.03
C GLY A 616 4.84 -58.52 -29.31
N ARG A 617 5.38 -58.88 -28.13
CA ARG A 617 6.55 -58.28 -27.43
C ARG A 617 7.89 -58.75 -28.09
N PRO A 618 9.10 -58.45 -27.55
CA PRO A 618 9.76 -57.19 -27.17
C PRO A 618 11.28 -57.13 -27.54
N GLY A 619 11.99 -56.08 -27.11
CA GLY A 619 13.45 -56.08 -26.84
C GLY A 619 14.30 -55.27 -27.85
N HIS A 620 15.49 -54.75 -27.54
CA HIS A 620 16.31 -54.63 -26.33
C HIS A 620 17.52 -53.73 -26.69
N LYS A 621 18.08 -52.97 -25.72
CA LYS A 621 19.54 -52.66 -25.49
C LYS A 621 20.41 -52.11 -26.65
N MET A 622 21.12 -50.99 -26.50
CA MET A 622 22.43 -50.71 -25.83
C MET A 622 23.07 -49.64 -26.75
N GLY A 623 23.96 -48.70 -26.40
CA GLY A 623 24.89 -48.50 -25.30
C GLY A 623 26.15 -47.82 -25.89
N VAL A 624 26.94 -47.18 -25.01
CA VAL A 624 28.39 -46.83 -25.17
C VAL A 624 28.74 -45.56 -25.97
N ARG A 625 29.82 -44.77 -25.73
CA ARG A 625 30.61 -44.23 -24.59
C ARG A 625 31.82 -43.49 -25.23
N ALA A 626 32.44 -42.57 -24.48
CA ALA A 626 33.81 -42.01 -24.61
C ALA A 626 34.07 -40.94 -25.70
N GLY A 627 34.93 -39.93 -25.54
CA GLY A 627 35.80 -39.48 -24.43
C GLY A 627 36.96 -38.58 -24.94
N ARG A 628 37.41 -37.62 -24.10
CA ARG A 628 38.73 -36.88 -24.05
C ARG A 628 39.17 -36.08 -25.31
N GLY A 629 39.96 -35.00 -25.29
CA GLY A 629 40.68 -34.21 -24.26
C GLY A 629 41.61 -33.14 -24.92
N ALA A 630 41.89 -32.06 -24.16
CA ALA A 630 43.07 -31.16 -24.10
C ALA A 630 43.79 -30.57 -25.35
N ARG A 631 44.05 -29.24 -25.36
CA ARG A 631 45.35 -28.57 -25.07
C ARG A 631 45.37 -27.06 -25.43
N GLN A 632 46.19 -26.31 -24.68
CA GLN A 632 46.50 -24.86 -24.77
C GLN A 632 47.55 -24.52 -25.84
N HIS A 633 47.58 -23.26 -26.31
CA HIS A 633 48.83 -22.51 -26.57
C HIS A 633 48.61 -20.99 -26.46
N ARG A 634 49.63 -20.30 -25.95
CA ARG A 634 49.76 -18.84 -25.79
C ARG A 634 50.91 -18.38 -26.69
N TRP A 635 50.79 -17.23 -27.35
CA TRP A 635 51.91 -16.50 -27.98
C TRP A 635 51.76 -14.99 -27.78
N THR A 636 52.91 -14.35 -27.56
CA THR A 636 53.15 -12.90 -27.37
C THR A 636 53.78 -12.30 -28.63
N GLY A 637 53.53 -11.02 -28.94
CA GLY A 637 54.24 -10.30 -30.02
C GLY A 637 54.09 -8.77 -29.91
N ARG A 638 55.22 -8.05 -30.09
CA ARG A 638 55.46 -6.60 -29.89
C ARG A 638 55.12 -5.71 -31.12
N LEU A 639 54.97 -4.40 -30.85
CA LEU A 639 54.89 -3.23 -31.77
C LEU A 639 56.11 -3.02 -32.70
N PRO A 640 55.95 -2.19 -33.77
CA PRO A 640 56.68 -0.91 -33.83
C PRO A 640 55.91 0.31 -34.41
N LYS A 641 56.48 1.51 -34.16
CA LYS A 641 56.06 2.90 -34.50
C LYS A 641 56.43 3.30 -35.94
N PHE A 642 55.74 4.30 -36.54
CA PHE A 642 56.29 5.63 -36.97
C PHE A 642 55.23 6.53 -37.69
N LEU A 643 55.04 7.78 -37.17
CA LEU A 643 54.88 9.12 -37.82
C LEU A 643 53.79 9.39 -38.91
N ARG A 644 53.15 10.57 -39.09
CA ARG A 644 53.05 11.92 -38.43
C ARG A 644 51.98 12.72 -39.22
N GLY A 645 51.24 13.64 -38.58
CA GLY A 645 50.75 14.88 -39.22
C GLY A 645 49.24 15.13 -39.41
N ALA A 646 48.64 15.97 -38.56
CA ALA A 646 47.89 17.20 -38.94
C ALA A 646 47.23 17.84 -37.70
N LYS A 647 47.16 19.17 -37.72
CA LYS A 647 46.98 20.11 -36.59
C LYS A 647 45.51 20.35 -36.21
N TRP A 648 45.31 20.67 -34.93
CA TRP A 648 44.10 21.27 -34.35
C TRP A 648 44.13 22.81 -34.47
N PRO A 649 42.97 23.48 -34.62
CA PRO A 649 42.80 24.86 -34.18
C PRO A 649 41.82 24.98 -33.00
N ARG A 650 42.16 25.87 -32.07
CA ARG A 650 41.29 26.45 -31.01
C ARG A 650 41.07 27.94 -31.28
N HIS A 651 39.99 28.46 -30.68
CA HIS A 651 39.56 29.87 -30.48
C HIS A 651 38.73 30.45 -31.66
N LEU A 652 37.55 31.09 -31.49
CA LEU A 652 37.02 32.02 -30.47
C LEU A 652 35.45 32.16 -30.63
N PRO A 653 34.72 33.07 -29.93
CA PRO A 653 33.65 32.81 -28.93
C PRO A 653 32.18 32.88 -29.42
N LEU A 654 31.24 32.37 -28.62
CA LEU A 654 29.79 32.60 -28.78
C LEU A 654 29.21 33.38 -27.60
N THR A 655 28.54 34.47 -27.94
CA THR A 655 27.89 35.46 -27.07
C THR A 655 26.50 34.99 -26.63
N HIS A 656 26.14 35.31 -25.39
CA HIS A 656 24.81 35.18 -24.81
C HIS A 656 23.86 36.25 -25.39
N GLN A 657 22.74 35.86 -26.00
CA GLN A 657 21.56 36.72 -26.17
C GLN A 657 20.26 35.95 -25.88
N ARG A 658 19.44 36.51 -24.98
CA ARG A 658 18.07 36.08 -24.67
C ARG A 658 17.09 36.74 -25.67
N PRO A 659 16.00 36.07 -26.09
CA PRO A 659 14.95 36.72 -26.88
C PRO A 659 13.98 37.54 -25.99
N PRO A 660 13.34 38.60 -26.55
CA PRO A 660 12.46 39.53 -25.83
C PRO A 660 10.98 39.09 -25.78
N PRO A 661 10.15 39.67 -24.88
CA PRO A 661 8.71 39.42 -24.83
C PRO A 661 7.89 40.43 -25.67
N GLU A 662 6.87 39.94 -26.37
CA GLU A 662 5.86 40.73 -27.11
C GLU A 662 4.80 41.36 -26.18
N ARG A 663 4.24 42.50 -26.61
CA ARG A 663 3.25 43.33 -25.90
C ARG A 663 1.85 43.23 -26.52
N GLY A 664 0.83 43.26 -25.64
CA GLY A 664 -0.44 44.00 -25.82
C GLY A 664 -1.75 43.19 -25.62
N PRO A 665 -2.90 43.79 -25.25
CA PRO A 665 -3.16 45.18 -24.84
C PRO A 665 -3.82 45.35 -23.45
N LEU A 666 -3.90 46.62 -23.07
CA LEU A 666 -4.37 47.22 -21.81
C LEU A 666 -5.89 47.11 -21.60
N GLY A 667 -6.29 46.93 -20.34
CA GLY A 667 -7.63 47.21 -19.81
C GLY A 667 -7.51 47.77 -18.39
N HIS A 668 -7.93 49.02 -18.20
CA HIS A 668 -7.86 49.79 -16.96
C HIS A 668 -8.85 49.30 -15.88
N GLY A 669 -8.41 49.31 -14.61
CA GLY A 669 -9.26 49.30 -13.43
C GLY A 669 -8.47 49.66 -12.17
N ARG A 670 -8.68 50.88 -11.64
CA ARG A 670 -8.09 51.43 -10.41
C ARG A 670 -8.67 50.77 -9.15
N MET A 671 -7.84 50.52 -8.13
CA MET A 671 -8.09 50.79 -6.71
C MET A 671 -6.77 50.62 -5.92
N VAL A 672 -6.07 51.72 -5.64
CA VAL A 672 -5.84 52.33 -4.31
C VAL A 672 -5.10 51.41 -3.32
N GLU A 673 -3.78 51.64 -3.22
CA GLU A 673 -2.87 51.04 -2.25
C GLU A 673 -2.74 51.99 -1.05
N GLN A 674 -3.19 51.56 0.12
CA GLN A 674 -3.06 52.32 1.36
C GLN A 674 -1.80 51.86 2.10
N LYS A 675 -0.88 52.80 2.27
CA LYS A 675 0.44 52.64 2.87
C LYS A 675 0.45 53.44 4.16
N ASP A 676 0.44 52.78 5.32
CA ASP A 676 0.52 53.46 6.61
C ASP A 676 1.98 53.81 6.97
N PRO A 677 2.27 55.04 7.46
CA PRO A 677 3.59 55.48 7.88
C PRO A 677 3.85 55.25 9.39
N PRO A 678 5.10 55.41 9.87
CA PRO A 678 5.49 55.08 11.24
C PRO A 678 5.32 56.26 12.21
N LEU A 679 5.13 55.97 13.50
CA LEU A 679 5.18 56.98 14.56
C LEU A 679 5.95 56.47 15.79
N GLN A 680 6.74 57.38 16.35
CA GLN A 680 7.70 57.18 17.43
C GLN A 680 7.27 58.01 18.65
N SER A 681 7.33 57.37 19.83
CA SER A 681 7.49 57.87 21.21
C SER A 681 6.73 59.14 21.70
N ASP A 682 5.95 59.00 22.77
CA ASP A 682 6.29 59.65 24.05
C ASP A 682 5.62 58.98 25.28
N LYS A 683 6.29 59.14 26.43
CA LYS A 683 6.09 58.53 27.75
C LYS A 683 4.80 58.98 28.47
N ARG A 684 4.23 58.08 29.29
CA ARG A 684 3.84 58.32 30.71
C ARG A 684 3.23 57.07 31.36
N ASP A 685 3.93 56.52 32.37
CA ASP A 685 3.39 55.73 33.49
C ASP A 685 3.03 56.70 34.64
N PRO A 686 2.03 56.43 35.50
CA PRO A 686 2.29 55.57 36.66
C PRO A 686 1.11 54.70 37.19
N TYR A 687 1.51 53.61 37.86
CA TYR A 687 0.84 52.85 38.94
C TYR A 687 -0.46 53.44 39.52
N VAL A 688 -1.54 52.64 39.53
CA VAL A 688 -2.52 52.58 40.64
C VAL A 688 -3.07 51.16 40.79
N ALA A 689 -2.82 50.58 41.97
CA ALA A 689 -3.47 49.38 42.51
C ALA A 689 -4.68 49.81 43.38
N VAL A 690 -5.76 49.02 43.36
CA VAL A 690 -6.93 49.15 44.27
C VAL A 690 -7.45 47.73 44.62
N PRO A 691 -7.97 47.48 45.85
CA PRO A 691 -7.55 46.38 46.73
C PRO A 691 -8.68 45.31 46.98
N PRO A 692 -8.55 44.38 47.97
CA PRO A 692 -9.24 43.08 48.02
C PRO A 692 -10.50 43.07 48.91
N THR A 693 -11.27 41.98 48.87
CA THR A 693 -12.32 41.66 49.84
C THR A 693 -12.09 40.29 50.51
N PRO A 694 -12.54 40.10 51.77
CA PRO A 694 -11.81 39.30 52.75
C PRO A 694 -12.36 37.87 52.97
N SER A 695 -11.45 37.01 53.43
CA SER A 695 -11.66 35.67 53.95
C SER A 695 -12.37 35.64 55.31
N ARG A 696 -13.23 34.64 55.50
CA ARG A 696 -13.58 34.09 56.83
C ARG A 696 -13.09 32.63 56.90
N THR A 697 -12.10 32.41 57.74
CA THR A 697 -11.74 31.16 58.45
C THR A 697 -12.77 30.91 59.60
N PRO A 698 -12.89 29.72 60.26
CA PRO A 698 -11.74 28.99 60.82
C PRO A 698 -11.79 27.45 61.00
N THR A 699 -10.57 26.94 61.23
CA THR A 699 -10.12 25.85 62.14
C THR A 699 -10.55 24.40 61.92
N GLY A 700 -9.65 23.42 62.01
CA GLY A 700 -8.24 23.44 62.44
C GLY A 700 -7.48 22.17 62.13
#